data_AF-A0A094ALY3-F1
#
_entry.id   AF-A0A094ALY3-F1
#
_cell.length_a   1.000
_cell.length_b   1.000
_cell.length_c   1.000
_cell.angle_alpha   90.00
_cell.angle_beta   90.00
_cell.angle_gamma   90.00
#
_symmetry.space_group_name_H-M   'P 1'
#
loop_
_entity.id
_entity.type
_entity.pdbx_description
1 polymer ?
#
loop_
_entity_poly.entity_id
_entity_poly.type
_entity_poly.pdbx_seq_one_letter_code
_entity_poly.pdbx_strand_id
1 'polypeptide(L)'
;MSAPEHVPEEPRYIDFPSIPHGTLRDGKPVLNRWSATLTKDHDFPGAQAMLYAAGVPNREMMKTAPHVGISTVWWEGNPCNMHLHDLGKVVKASVIKQDMLAWQFNTIGVSDAITMGGEGMRFSLQTREVIADSIETVTCAQHHDANISIPGCDKNMPGVIMAAARHNRPFLMIYGGTIKKGFSKLLNKPINISTCYEASGAFTYDKLHAAVDPGTEGRTPSDVMDDIEQHACPGAGGCGGMYTANTMSTAIEAMGLCLPGSSSNPAESPAKMRECEKAAETIKICMEQNITPRKLLTKESFENALVLTMALGGSTNGVLHFLAMARTAEVELTIDDIQRVSDKIPFLADLAPSGEFYMEDLYDIGGTPSVLKYLVAAGLINGAIPTVTGKTLAENLVSFPSLPQDQVIIRPLSNPIKSSGHLQILRGNIAPGGAVAKITGKEGLEFTGAARVFDKESQLDAALNAGAIPRGDNIVIIVRYEGPKGGPGMPEQLKASAAIMGAGLTNVALVTDGRYSGASHGFIVGHVVPEAAVGGPIAVVRDGDMVTISAKTNTLSMDVPAEEIARRLTRTQSQNPPSAIYTPSPAPAHNLHSQSHAVSNPASLPTPPSSVSEAGSHAYTPPDPQWRSDSQIPSPPALNPRRPPVYQHHKYRRFSPMSGAVAAMGICSSCLGRDRGSEEDDTSRLIFDDPLANNYGSFTDQNVGATHADPQDVQRESEALQNIVAETSNHLVDIFATVPQNQQRPPATTYDTQPARFVTYGDLLGKPPFDNLYENISRPPTADGKQDADWLSDDEDEISGKSPGLSKPDVGPLLGGFSDMERGAK
;
A
#
# COMPACT_ATOMS: atom_id res chain seq x y z
N MET A 1 -6.59 29.97 28.13
CA MET A 1 -5.49 30.20 27.17
C MET A 1 -5.81 29.36 25.95
N SER A 2 -5.87 29.94 24.76
CA SER A 2 -5.94 29.15 23.53
C SER A 2 -4.68 28.29 23.44
N ALA A 3 -4.82 27.03 23.01
CA ALA A 3 -3.65 26.27 22.58
C ALA A 3 -2.99 27.04 21.42
N PRO A 4 -1.64 27.07 21.32
CA PRO A 4 -0.99 27.66 20.16
C PRO A 4 -1.51 26.95 18.90
N GLU A 5 -1.89 27.73 17.88
CA GLU A 5 -2.23 27.16 16.59
C GLU A 5 -1.03 26.34 16.12
N HIS A 6 -1.24 25.04 15.94
CA HIS A 6 -0.20 24.15 15.46
C HIS A 6 -0.06 24.37 13.95
N VAL A 7 0.63 25.45 13.58
CA VAL A 7 1.06 25.72 12.21
C VAL A 7 1.82 24.48 11.76
N PRO A 8 1.36 23.76 10.73
CA PRO A 8 2.09 22.63 10.19
C PRO A 8 3.42 23.15 9.63
N GLU A 9 4.54 22.50 9.98
CA GLU A 9 5.79 22.79 9.25
C GLU A 9 5.62 22.45 7.77
N GLU A 10 6.25 23.24 6.88
CA GLU A 10 6.28 22.93 5.46
C GLU A 10 6.96 21.57 5.21
N PRO A 11 6.43 20.72 4.31
CA PRO A 11 7.02 19.43 4.01
C PRO A 11 8.47 19.53 3.51
N ARG A 12 9.43 19.01 4.29
CA ARG A 12 10.85 19.01 3.93
C ARG A 12 11.22 17.76 3.15
N TYR A 13 10.86 17.72 1.87
CA TYR A 13 11.36 16.71 0.94
C TYR A 13 12.84 16.97 0.57
N ILE A 14 13.63 15.91 0.43
CA ILE A 14 15.02 16.04 -0.03
C ILE A 14 15.01 16.31 -1.54
N ASP A 15 15.44 17.51 -1.93
CA ASP A 15 15.69 17.79 -3.35
C ASP A 15 17.01 17.11 -3.78
N PHE A 16 16.91 16.21 -4.76
CA PHE A 16 18.05 15.48 -5.29
C PHE A 16 18.58 16.20 -6.54
N PRO A 17 19.89 16.53 -6.59
CA PRO A 17 20.53 17.07 -7.78
C PRO A 17 20.14 16.26 -9.02
N SER A 18 19.68 16.95 -10.05
CA SER A 18 19.27 16.33 -11.31
C SER A 18 19.66 17.20 -12.50
N ILE A 19 19.89 16.57 -13.64
CA ILE A 19 20.08 17.27 -14.91
C ILE A 19 18.77 18.00 -15.25
N PRO A 20 18.81 19.30 -15.62
CA PRO A 20 17.63 20.05 -16.01
C PRO A 20 16.83 19.36 -17.12
N HIS A 21 15.51 19.45 -17.05
CA HIS A 21 14.66 18.98 -18.14
C HIS A 21 14.94 19.80 -19.41
N GLY A 22 14.89 19.14 -20.58
CA GLY A 22 15.21 19.75 -21.87
C GLY A 22 16.71 19.78 -22.21
N THR A 23 17.60 19.36 -21.30
CA THR A 23 19.03 19.16 -21.64
C THR A 23 19.16 18.12 -22.76
N LEU A 24 19.96 18.45 -23.78
CA LEU A 24 20.29 17.57 -24.89
C LEU A 24 21.70 17.01 -24.75
N ARG A 25 21.91 15.76 -25.17
CA ARG A 25 23.21 15.12 -25.37
C ARG A 25 23.20 14.52 -26.77
N ASP A 26 24.14 14.94 -27.62
CA ASP A 26 24.24 14.50 -29.02
C ASP A 26 22.91 14.67 -29.80
N GLY A 27 22.21 15.79 -29.54
CA GLY A 27 20.91 16.11 -30.13
C GLY A 27 19.70 15.35 -29.55
N LYS A 28 19.90 14.40 -28.63
CA LYS A 28 18.83 13.62 -27.99
C LYS A 28 18.50 14.14 -26.58
N PRO A 29 17.24 14.08 -26.12
CA PRO A 29 16.88 14.42 -24.73
C PRO A 29 17.61 13.55 -23.70
N VAL A 30 18.16 14.19 -22.66
CA VAL A 30 18.74 13.48 -21.51
C VAL A 30 17.62 13.03 -20.57
N LEU A 31 17.27 11.75 -20.65
CA LEU A 31 16.24 11.14 -19.78
C LEU A 31 16.82 10.66 -18.45
N ASN A 32 18.13 10.36 -18.37
CA ASN A 32 18.80 9.82 -17.19
C ASN A 32 19.16 10.88 -16.13
N ARG A 33 18.18 11.73 -15.79
CA ARG A 33 18.36 13.01 -15.09
C ARG A 33 18.87 12.90 -13.66
N TRP A 34 18.41 11.90 -12.89
CA TRP A 34 18.84 11.63 -11.52
C TRP A 34 19.94 10.57 -11.47
N SER A 35 19.81 9.49 -12.25
CA SER A 35 20.76 8.37 -12.24
C SER A 35 22.16 8.76 -12.73
N ALA A 36 22.26 9.78 -13.60
CA ALA A 36 23.53 10.39 -13.99
C ALA A 36 24.38 10.85 -12.80
N THR A 37 23.79 11.11 -11.62
CA THR A 37 24.56 11.38 -10.39
C THR A 37 25.52 10.23 -10.07
N LEU A 38 25.04 8.98 -10.14
CA LEU A 38 25.82 7.78 -9.84
C LEU A 38 26.66 7.30 -11.03
N THR A 39 26.23 7.59 -12.25
CA THR A 39 26.83 7.02 -13.47
C THR A 39 27.72 7.97 -14.27
N LYS A 40 27.85 9.23 -13.83
CA LYS A 40 28.80 10.19 -14.39
C LYS A 40 30.24 9.76 -14.15
N ASP A 41 30.99 9.72 -15.25
CA ASP A 41 32.43 9.51 -15.36
C ASP A 41 33.04 8.51 -14.37
N HIS A 42 33.69 9.01 -13.32
CA HIS A 42 34.33 8.21 -12.26
C HIS A 42 33.98 8.74 -10.86
N ASP A 43 32.88 9.49 -10.75
CA ASP A 43 32.50 10.20 -9.52
C ASP A 43 32.05 9.20 -8.43
N PHE A 44 31.37 8.10 -8.83
CA PHE A 44 30.89 7.04 -7.94
C PHE A 44 31.31 5.63 -8.45
N PRO A 45 32.61 5.27 -8.37
CA PRO A 45 33.11 4.02 -8.95
C PRO A 45 32.53 2.78 -8.28
N GLY A 46 32.25 2.84 -6.97
CA GLY A 46 31.58 1.75 -6.24
C GLY A 46 30.15 1.50 -6.71
N ALA A 47 29.37 2.57 -6.95
CA ALA A 47 28.01 2.45 -7.48
C ALA A 47 28.01 1.86 -8.89
N GLN A 48 28.89 2.34 -9.78
CA GLN A 48 29.04 1.79 -11.13
C GLN A 48 29.46 0.32 -11.12
N ALA A 49 30.38 -0.08 -10.24
CA ALA A 49 30.79 -1.49 -10.10
C ALA A 49 29.62 -2.40 -9.68
N MET A 50 28.82 -1.97 -8.69
CA MET A 50 27.61 -2.69 -8.25
C MET A 50 26.56 -2.76 -9.36
N LEU A 51 26.39 -1.69 -10.14
CA LEU A 51 25.46 -1.65 -11.28
C LEU A 51 25.90 -2.56 -12.44
N TYR A 52 27.21 -2.66 -12.74
CA TYR A 52 27.71 -3.67 -13.70
C TYR A 52 27.44 -5.09 -13.20
N ALA A 53 27.69 -5.38 -11.92
CA ALA A 53 27.38 -6.67 -11.32
C ALA A 53 25.87 -7.00 -11.33
N ALA A 54 25.02 -5.97 -11.19
CA ALA A 54 23.56 -6.09 -11.31
C ALA A 54 23.04 -6.25 -12.76
N GLY A 55 23.92 -6.12 -13.76
CA GLY A 55 23.59 -6.42 -15.16
C GLY A 55 23.53 -5.23 -16.12
N VAL A 56 24.08 -4.05 -15.78
CA VAL A 56 24.29 -3.00 -16.79
C VAL A 56 25.29 -3.52 -17.85
N PRO A 57 24.94 -3.56 -19.15
CA PRO A 57 25.70 -4.37 -20.12
C PRO A 57 26.99 -3.73 -20.61
N ASN A 58 27.09 -2.39 -20.60
CA ASN A 58 28.26 -1.66 -21.10
C ASN A 58 28.31 -0.21 -20.55
N ARG A 59 29.45 0.47 -20.79
CA ARG A 59 29.71 1.85 -20.32
C ARG A 59 28.87 2.92 -21.02
N GLU A 60 28.34 2.64 -22.21
CA GLU A 60 27.41 3.55 -22.88
C GLU A 60 26.07 3.59 -22.13
N MET A 61 25.41 2.44 -21.98
CA MET A 61 24.16 2.33 -21.22
C MET A 61 24.29 2.82 -19.79
N MET A 62 25.42 2.53 -19.11
CA MET A 62 25.72 3.10 -17.78
C MET A 62 25.59 4.63 -17.79
N LYS A 63 26.17 5.30 -18.79
CA LYS A 63 26.20 6.77 -18.87
C LYS A 63 24.92 7.41 -19.41
N THR A 64 24.14 6.71 -20.24
CA THR A 64 23.07 7.33 -21.06
C THR A 64 21.66 6.80 -20.78
N ALA A 65 21.49 5.55 -20.37
CA ALA A 65 20.17 4.94 -20.22
C ALA A 65 19.50 5.42 -18.93
N PRO A 66 18.20 5.81 -18.96
CA PRO A 66 17.47 6.12 -17.74
C PRO A 66 17.21 4.84 -16.93
N HIS A 67 17.23 4.98 -15.61
CA HIS A 67 16.93 3.94 -14.64
C HIS A 67 15.45 4.00 -14.25
N VAL A 68 14.66 3.01 -14.65
CA VAL A 68 13.25 2.87 -14.26
C VAL A 68 13.12 1.86 -13.13
N GLY A 69 12.68 2.32 -11.96
CA GLY A 69 12.29 1.45 -10.86
C GLY A 69 10.92 0.83 -11.14
N ILE A 70 10.77 -0.48 -10.92
CA ILE A 70 9.48 -1.18 -11.06
C ILE A 70 9.11 -1.74 -9.68
N SER A 71 8.28 -1.00 -8.94
CA SER A 71 7.84 -1.37 -7.59
C SER A 71 6.58 -2.23 -7.66
N THR A 72 6.74 -3.55 -7.54
CA THR A 72 5.62 -4.44 -7.31
C THR A 72 5.22 -4.44 -5.83
N VAL A 73 3.95 -4.72 -5.54
CA VAL A 73 3.47 -5.00 -4.19
C VAL A 73 3.10 -6.48 -4.07
N TRP A 74 4.00 -7.36 -4.55
CA TRP A 74 3.76 -8.80 -4.65
C TRP A 74 4.03 -9.53 -3.34
N TRP A 75 3.21 -10.55 -3.07
CA TRP A 75 3.48 -11.64 -2.14
C TRP A 75 2.49 -12.77 -2.42
N GLU A 76 2.85 -14.02 -2.08
CA GLU A 76 2.12 -15.21 -2.54
C GLU A 76 0.78 -15.44 -1.82
N GLY A 77 0.73 -15.15 -0.52
CA GLY A 77 -0.42 -15.47 0.34
C GLY A 77 -1.66 -14.57 0.20
N ASN A 78 -1.81 -13.82 -0.91
CA ASN A 78 -3.01 -13.02 -1.18
C ASN A 78 -3.35 -13.03 -2.68
N PRO A 79 -4.58 -13.43 -3.06
CA PRO A 79 -5.06 -13.36 -4.44
C PRO A 79 -4.88 -11.97 -5.09
N CYS A 80 -5.00 -10.89 -4.32
CA CYS A 80 -4.82 -9.52 -4.81
C CYS A 80 -3.40 -9.21 -5.29
N ASN A 81 -2.39 -9.95 -4.81
CA ASN A 81 -0.98 -9.61 -4.96
C ASN A 81 -0.12 -10.71 -5.61
N MET A 82 -0.57 -11.97 -5.63
CA MET A 82 0.26 -13.12 -6.01
C MET A 82 0.78 -13.12 -7.46
N HIS A 83 0.09 -12.45 -8.38
CA HIS A 83 0.46 -12.33 -9.80
C HIS A 83 1.35 -11.11 -10.12
N LEU A 84 1.46 -10.15 -9.20
CA LEU A 84 2.05 -8.83 -9.51
C LEU A 84 3.55 -8.91 -9.85
N HIS A 85 4.27 -9.90 -9.34
CA HIS A 85 5.69 -10.11 -9.66
C HIS A 85 5.88 -10.46 -11.14
N ASP A 86 4.99 -11.27 -11.73
CA ASP A 86 5.05 -11.64 -13.14
C ASP A 86 4.59 -10.51 -14.05
N LEU A 87 3.59 -9.71 -13.64
CA LEU A 87 3.30 -8.43 -14.32
C LEU A 87 4.54 -7.52 -14.32
N GLY A 88 5.27 -7.45 -13.20
CA GLY A 88 6.53 -6.72 -13.10
C GLY A 88 7.62 -7.24 -14.04
N LYS A 89 7.72 -8.55 -14.28
CA LYS A 89 8.64 -9.14 -15.28
C LYS A 89 8.28 -8.70 -16.71
N VAL A 90 7.00 -8.63 -17.04
CA VAL A 90 6.51 -8.16 -18.36
C VAL A 90 6.87 -6.68 -18.55
N VAL A 91 6.57 -5.84 -17.56
CA VAL A 91 6.94 -4.41 -17.58
C VAL A 91 8.46 -4.26 -17.71
N LYS A 92 9.25 -5.02 -16.95
CA LYS A 92 10.72 -5.02 -17.01
C LYS A 92 11.22 -5.36 -18.42
N ALA A 93 10.68 -6.40 -19.05
CA ALA A 93 11.02 -6.78 -20.42
C ALA A 93 10.66 -5.68 -21.43
N SER A 94 9.52 -5.00 -21.27
CA SER A 94 9.14 -3.87 -22.13
C SER A 94 10.02 -2.63 -21.94
N VAL A 95 10.44 -2.31 -20.71
CA VAL A 95 11.35 -1.18 -20.42
C VAL A 95 12.72 -1.42 -21.07
N ILE A 96 13.25 -2.64 -20.97
CA ILE A 96 14.53 -3.01 -21.61
C ILE A 96 14.46 -2.89 -23.14
N LYS A 97 13.32 -3.23 -23.77
CA LYS A 97 13.08 -3.05 -25.22
C LYS A 97 13.06 -1.58 -25.69
N GLN A 98 13.06 -0.61 -24.78
CA GLN A 98 13.11 0.83 -25.06
C GLN A 98 14.51 1.44 -24.78
N ASP A 99 15.54 0.59 -24.66
CA ASP A 99 16.93 0.96 -24.34
C ASP A 99 17.10 1.62 -22.97
N MET A 100 16.23 1.26 -22.01
CA MET A 100 16.24 1.77 -20.63
C MET A 100 16.66 0.67 -19.64
N LEU A 101 17.25 1.06 -18.51
CA LEU A 101 17.62 0.13 -17.44
C LEU A 101 16.42 -0.08 -16.50
N ALA A 102 16.12 -1.33 -16.16
CA ALA A 102 14.86 -1.72 -15.52
C ALA A 102 15.08 -2.50 -14.22
N TRP A 103 14.83 -1.83 -13.09
CA TRP A 103 15.12 -2.33 -11.75
C TRP A 103 13.83 -2.72 -11.03
N GLN A 104 13.43 -3.99 -11.16
CA GLN A 104 12.29 -4.53 -10.40
C GLN A 104 12.67 -4.74 -8.94
N PHE A 105 11.88 -4.15 -8.05
CA PHE A 105 11.95 -4.34 -6.60
C PHE A 105 10.53 -4.46 -6.04
N ASN A 106 10.41 -4.75 -4.74
CA ASN A 106 9.13 -5.03 -4.11
C ASN A 106 8.99 -4.28 -2.79
N THR A 107 7.75 -3.96 -2.41
CA THR A 107 7.39 -3.52 -1.05
C THR A 107 6.30 -4.41 -0.46
N ILE A 108 6.08 -4.31 0.84
CA ILE A 108 5.12 -5.12 1.60
C ILE A 108 3.67 -4.77 1.23
N GLY A 109 2.77 -5.70 1.50
CA GLY A 109 1.32 -5.47 1.51
C GLY A 109 0.66 -6.35 2.56
N VAL A 110 -0.56 -5.99 2.95
CA VAL A 110 -1.42 -6.81 3.83
C VAL A 110 -2.72 -7.08 3.10
N SER A 111 -3.31 -8.26 3.32
CA SER A 111 -4.64 -8.58 2.82
C SER A 111 -5.69 -8.15 3.83
N ASP A 112 -6.47 -7.12 3.48
CA ASP A 112 -7.62 -6.71 4.28
C ASP A 112 -8.60 -7.88 4.47
N ALA A 113 -8.84 -8.67 3.43
CA ALA A 113 -9.77 -9.81 3.48
C ALA A 113 -9.35 -10.89 4.50
N ILE A 114 -8.06 -11.25 4.53
CA ILE A 114 -7.53 -12.28 5.47
C ILE A 114 -7.48 -11.74 6.90
N THR A 115 -7.20 -10.44 7.08
CA THR A 115 -7.07 -9.83 8.41
C THR A 115 -8.40 -9.36 9.02
N MET A 116 -9.48 -9.37 8.25
CA MET A 116 -10.82 -8.90 8.61
C MET A 116 -11.36 -9.57 9.88
N GLY A 117 -11.85 -8.76 10.84
CA GLY A 117 -12.41 -9.27 12.10
C GLY A 117 -11.40 -9.89 13.07
N GLY A 118 -10.10 -9.65 12.88
CA GLY A 118 -9.03 -10.08 13.79
C GLY A 118 -7.99 -8.98 14.03
N GLU A 119 -7.13 -9.19 15.04
CA GLU A 119 -6.09 -8.23 15.47
C GLU A 119 -5.16 -7.77 14.34
N GLY A 120 -4.96 -8.59 13.30
CA GLY A 120 -4.19 -8.24 12.11
C GLY A 120 -4.71 -6.99 11.37
N MET A 121 -6.01 -6.69 11.47
CA MET A 121 -6.63 -5.53 10.81
C MET A 121 -6.08 -4.19 11.34
N ARG A 122 -5.54 -4.16 12.57
CA ARG A 122 -4.84 -3.00 13.15
C ARG A 122 -3.58 -2.63 12.33
N PHE A 123 -3.04 -3.58 11.56
CA PHE A 123 -1.90 -3.36 10.67
C PHE A 123 -2.30 -3.01 9.24
N SER A 124 -3.59 -3.01 8.86
CA SER A 124 -4.01 -2.71 7.49
C SER A 124 -3.69 -1.26 7.08
N LEU A 125 -4.37 -0.26 7.66
CA LEU A 125 -4.30 1.12 7.13
C LEU A 125 -2.88 1.70 7.16
N GLN A 126 -2.10 1.38 8.19
CA GLN A 126 -0.72 1.84 8.33
C GLN A 126 0.23 1.31 7.24
N THR A 127 -0.10 0.18 6.58
CA THR A 127 0.70 -0.27 5.41
C THR A 127 0.73 0.75 4.28
N ARG A 128 -0.27 1.64 4.18
CA ARG A 128 -0.27 2.77 3.23
C ARG A 128 0.99 3.63 3.38
N GLU A 129 1.38 3.94 4.62
CA GLU A 129 2.59 4.73 4.91
C GLU A 129 3.84 3.90 4.64
N VAL A 130 3.89 2.65 5.13
CA VAL A 130 5.06 1.78 4.92
C VAL A 130 5.35 1.55 3.43
N ILE A 131 4.31 1.42 2.59
CA ILE A 131 4.42 1.34 1.12
C ILE A 131 4.95 2.65 0.54
N ALA A 132 4.45 3.79 1.02
CA ALA A 132 4.90 5.10 0.57
C ALA A 132 6.39 5.31 0.88
N ASP A 133 6.76 5.11 2.14
CA ASP A 133 8.13 5.25 2.66
C ASP A 133 9.09 4.28 1.97
N SER A 134 8.68 3.03 1.71
CA SER A 134 9.49 2.02 1.01
C SER A 134 9.85 2.43 -0.42
N ILE A 135 8.84 2.87 -1.20
CA ILE A 135 9.02 3.20 -2.61
C ILE A 135 9.77 4.52 -2.75
N GLU A 136 9.49 5.50 -1.88
CA GLU A 136 10.26 6.73 -1.76
C GLU A 136 11.74 6.44 -1.46
N THR A 137 12.01 5.61 -0.44
CA THR A 137 13.38 5.23 -0.03
C THR A 137 14.16 4.62 -1.17
N VAL A 138 13.63 3.59 -1.83
CA VAL A 138 14.35 2.91 -2.93
C VAL A 138 14.50 3.81 -4.15
N THR A 139 13.44 4.53 -4.56
CA THR A 139 13.48 5.41 -5.73
C THR A 139 14.48 6.55 -5.54
N CYS A 140 14.53 7.13 -4.34
CA CYS A 140 15.45 8.21 -4.01
C CYS A 140 16.90 7.71 -3.88
N ALA A 141 17.15 6.70 -3.03
CA ALA A 141 18.50 6.20 -2.76
C ALA A 141 19.18 5.55 -3.98
N GLN A 142 18.42 4.93 -4.88
CA GLN A 142 18.95 4.33 -6.11
C GLN A 142 18.95 5.31 -7.30
N HIS A 143 18.60 6.59 -7.07
CA HIS A 143 18.55 7.64 -8.09
C HIS A 143 17.74 7.25 -9.35
N HIS A 144 16.66 6.47 -9.21
CA HIS A 144 15.80 6.08 -10.33
C HIS A 144 15.18 7.31 -11.00
N ASP A 145 15.25 7.40 -12.32
CA ASP A 145 14.74 8.52 -13.11
C ASP A 145 13.22 8.51 -13.25
N ALA A 146 12.63 7.31 -13.18
CA ALA A 146 11.19 7.09 -13.21
C ALA A 146 10.79 5.89 -12.36
N ASN A 147 9.50 5.82 -12.01
CA ASN A 147 8.92 4.70 -11.27
C ASN A 147 7.66 4.16 -11.96
N ILE A 148 7.55 2.85 -12.12
CA ILE A 148 6.30 2.16 -12.47
C ILE A 148 5.89 1.34 -11.26
N SER A 149 4.75 1.67 -10.67
CA SER A 149 4.22 0.96 -9.50
C SER A 149 3.07 0.03 -9.88
N ILE A 150 3.10 -1.19 -9.36
CA ILE A 150 2.09 -2.23 -9.62
C ILE A 150 1.43 -2.67 -8.29
N PRO A 151 0.47 -1.89 -7.78
CA PRO A 151 -0.34 -2.24 -6.60
C PRO A 151 -1.57 -3.12 -6.98
N GLY A 152 -2.05 -3.96 -6.06
CA GLY A 152 -3.21 -4.83 -6.31
C GLY A 152 -4.28 -4.90 -5.20
N CYS A 153 -3.93 -4.57 -3.96
CA CYS A 153 -4.85 -4.61 -2.82
C CYS A 153 -5.14 -3.21 -2.26
N ASP A 154 -6.26 -3.10 -1.55
CA ASP A 154 -6.87 -1.91 -0.94
C ASP A 154 -5.92 -0.73 -0.62
N LYS A 155 -4.98 -0.92 0.32
CA LYS A 155 -4.10 0.16 0.83
C LYS A 155 -2.87 0.41 -0.07
N ASN A 156 -2.62 -0.46 -1.04
CA ASN A 156 -1.46 -0.38 -1.93
C ASN A 156 -1.56 0.81 -2.88
N MET A 157 -2.69 0.98 -3.57
CA MET A 157 -2.92 2.06 -4.53
C MET A 157 -2.64 3.46 -3.93
N PRO A 158 -3.24 3.88 -2.81
CA PRO A 158 -2.92 5.17 -2.21
C PRO A 158 -1.47 5.27 -1.72
N GLY A 159 -0.88 4.18 -1.22
CA GLY A 159 0.54 4.17 -0.80
C GLY A 159 1.50 4.46 -1.94
N VAL A 160 1.31 3.85 -3.12
CA VAL A 160 2.18 4.11 -4.28
C VAL A 160 1.99 5.53 -4.85
N ILE A 161 0.78 6.08 -4.82
CA ILE A 161 0.52 7.47 -5.23
C ILE A 161 1.13 8.47 -4.23
N MET A 162 1.11 8.15 -2.94
CA MET A 162 1.79 8.96 -1.93
C MET A 162 3.31 8.97 -2.16
N ALA A 163 3.96 7.81 -2.37
CA ALA A 163 5.37 7.77 -2.77
C ALA A 163 5.66 8.64 -4.00
N ALA A 164 4.82 8.49 -5.04
CA ALA A 164 4.94 9.22 -6.29
C ALA A 164 4.87 10.75 -6.08
N ALA A 165 3.94 11.23 -5.27
CA ALA A 165 3.78 12.63 -4.94
C ALA A 165 4.97 13.22 -4.15
N ARG A 166 5.61 12.42 -3.27
CA ARG A 166 6.80 12.83 -2.51
C ARG A 166 8.05 12.91 -3.37
N HIS A 167 8.39 11.84 -4.11
CA HIS A 167 9.59 11.86 -4.96
C HIS A 167 9.42 12.67 -6.25
N ASN A 168 8.18 12.90 -6.70
CA ASN A 168 7.77 13.73 -7.85
C ASN A 168 8.61 13.55 -9.13
N ARG A 169 8.98 12.31 -9.44
CA ARG A 169 9.66 11.89 -10.69
C ARG A 169 8.64 11.29 -11.65
N PRO A 170 8.90 11.22 -12.97
CA PRO A 170 8.03 10.54 -13.93
C PRO A 170 7.52 9.18 -13.43
N PHE A 171 6.20 8.98 -13.49
CA PHE A 171 5.52 7.90 -12.78
C PHE A 171 4.35 7.33 -13.58
N LEU A 172 4.09 6.04 -13.39
CA LEU A 172 2.91 5.34 -13.89
C LEU A 172 2.40 4.34 -12.85
N MET A 173 1.10 4.34 -12.55
CA MET A 173 0.46 3.25 -11.81
C MET A 173 -0.19 2.26 -12.78
N ILE A 174 0.05 0.96 -12.55
CA ILE A 174 -0.65 -0.15 -13.20
C ILE A 174 -1.42 -0.89 -12.11
N TYR A 175 -2.75 -0.76 -12.08
CA TYR A 175 -3.53 -1.57 -11.14
C TYR A 175 -3.39 -3.05 -11.47
N GLY A 176 -3.23 -3.91 -10.46
CA GLY A 176 -3.15 -5.37 -10.63
C GLY A 176 -4.36 -6.00 -11.32
N GLY A 177 -5.52 -5.33 -11.30
CA GLY A 177 -6.77 -5.79 -11.88
C GLY A 177 -7.68 -6.49 -10.87
N THR A 178 -8.98 -6.49 -11.18
CA THR A 178 -10.00 -7.16 -10.36
C THR A 178 -9.91 -8.69 -10.46
N ILE A 179 -10.28 -9.38 -9.37
CA ILE A 179 -10.60 -10.81 -9.37
C ILE A 179 -11.88 -11.06 -10.16
N LYS A 180 -12.04 -12.28 -10.68
CA LYS A 180 -13.31 -12.76 -11.22
C LYS A 180 -14.28 -13.14 -10.11
N LYS A 181 -15.59 -13.10 -10.39
CA LYS A 181 -16.63 -13.59 -9.47
C LYS A 181 -16.56 -15.11 -9.33
N GLY A 182 -16.71 -15.59 -8.10
CA GLY A 182 -16.87 -17.00 -7.77
C GLY A 182 -18.27 -17.50 -8.09
N PHE A 183 -18.51 -18.80 -7.92
CA PHE A 183 -19.84 -19.39 -8.05
C PHE A 183 -20.05 -20.51 -7.03
N SER A 184 -21.07 -20.37 -6.18
CA SER A 184 -21.50 -21.42 -5.25
C SER A 184 -22.50 -22.34 -5.94
N LYS A 185 -22.26 -23.64 -5.88
CA LYS A 185 -23.18 -24.66 -6.39
C LYS A 185 -24.37 -24.84 -5.46
N LEU A 186 -24.14 -24.76 -4.14
CA LEU A 186 -25.18 -25.00 -3.14
C LEU A 186 -26.11 -23.80 -2.95
N LEU A 187 -25.64 -22.58 -3.15
CA LEU A 187 -26.48 -21.38 -3.26
C LEU A 187 -26.96 -21.10 -4.70
N ASN A 188 -26.42 -21.80 -5.70
CA ASN A 188 -26.71 -21.64 -7.14
C ASN A 188 -26.66 -20.17 -7.61
N LYS A 189 -25.63 -19.43 -7.18
CA LYS A 189 -25.46 -18.01 -7.52
C LYS A 189 -23.97 -17.62 -7.62
N PRO A 190 -23.65 -16.51 -8.32
CA PRO A 190 -22.34 -15.87 -8.19
C PRO A 190 -22.07 -15.45 -6.74
N ILE A 191 -20.82 -15.61 -6.31
CA ILE A 191 -20.34 -15.29 -4.96
C ILE A 191 -19.01 -14.55 -5.01
N ASN A 192 -18.64 -13.96 -3.87
CA ASN A 192 -17.41 -13.19 -3.69
C ASN A 192 -16.98 -13.23 -2.23
N ILE A 193 -15.93 -12.47 -1.87
CA ILE A 193 -15.46 -12.35 -0.49
C ILE A 193 -16.49 -11.75 0.49
N SER A 194 -17.41 -10.85 0.07
CA SER A 194 -18.45 -10.37 1.00
C SER A 194 -19.47 -11.45 1.33
N THR A 195 -19.75 -12.34 0.37
CA THR A 195 -20.61 -13.51 0.56
C THR A 195 -20.10 -14.41 1.69
N CYS A 196 -18.77 -14.55 1.87
CA CYS A 196 -18.19 -15.30 2.99
C CYS A 196 -18.61 -14.71 4.36
N TYR A 197 -18.50 -13.40 4.54
CA TYR A 197 -18.86 -12.74 5.80
C TYR A 197 -20.38 -12.73 6.03
N GLU A 198 -21.17 -12.46 4.98
CA GLU A 198 -22.64 -12.53 5.03
C GLU A 198 -23.13 -13.94 5.38
N ALA A 199 -22.51 -14.97 4.80
CA ALA A 199 -22.79 -16.37 5.08
C ALA A 199 -22.38 -16.76 6.51
N SER A 200 -21.22 -16.29 7.00
CA SER A 200 -20.80 -16.47 8.40
C SER A 200 -21.85 -15.90 9.36
N GLY A 201 -22.34 -14.68 9.10
CA GLY A 201 -23.47 -14.10 9.82
C GLY A 201 -24.75 -14.94 9.74
N ALA A 202 -25.11 -15.42 8.55
CA ALA A 202 -26.29 -16.28 8.39
C ALA A 202 -26.15 -17.64 9.10
N PHE A 203 -24.94 -18.20 9.16
CA PHE A 203 -24.64 -19.47 9.83
C PHE A 203 -24.78 -19.35 11.34
N THR A 204 -24.22 -18.31 11.97
CA THR A 204 -24.33 -18.06 13.43
C THR A 204 -25.77 -17.85 13.90
N TYR A 205 -26.69 -17.46 13.01
CA TYR A 205 -28.11 -17.23 13.32
C TYR A 205 -29.05 -18.32 12.77
N ASP A 206 -28.53 -19.52 12.43
CA ASP A 206 -29.29 -20.68 11.90
C ASP A 206 -30.11 -20.37 10.64
N LYS A 207 -29.61 -19.46 9.78
CA LYS A 207 -30.27 -18.99 8.54
C LYS A 207 -29.56 -19.39 7.26
N LEU A 208 -28.34 -19.94 7.33
CA LEU A 208 -27.63 -20.40 6.14
C LEU A 208 -28.17 -21.76 5.70
N HIS A 209 -28.74 -21.83 4.50
CA HIS A 209 -29.32 -23.04 3.93
C HIS A 209 -28.95 -23.18 2.45
N ALA A 210 -28.85 -24.40 1.96
CA ALA A 210 -28.69 -24.65 0.53
C ALA A 210 -29.93 -24.18 -0.23
N ALA A 211 -29.74 -23.52 -1.37
CA ALA A 211 -30.83 -23.10 -2.26
C ALA A 211 -31.38 -24.27 -3.11
N VAL A 212 -30.60 -25.34 -3.27
CA VAL A 212 -30.92 -26.52 -4.08
C VAL A 212 -31.03 -27.73 -3.16
N ASP A 213 -32.16 -28.43 -3.18
CA ASP A 213 -32.51 -29.61 -2.34
C ASP A 213 -32.15 -29.49 -0.84
N PRO A 214 -32.59 -28.44 -0.12
CA PRO A 214 -32.25 -28.26 1.30
C PRO A 214 -32.68 -29.48 2.14
N GLY A 215 -31.76 -29.96 2.98
CA GLY A 215 -32.00 -31.07 3.90
C GLY A 215 -31.67 -32.47 3.37
N THR A 216 -31.14 -32.62 2.16
CA THR A 216 -30.49 -33.88 1.75
C THR A 216 -29.03 -33.94 2.22
N GLU A 217 -28.41 -35.11 2.09
CA GLU A 217 -26.98 -35.31 2.34
C GLU A 217 -26.10 -34.33 1.52
N GLY A 218 -25.02 -33.84 2.13
CA GLY A 218 -24.08 -32.86 1.55
C GLY A 218 -24.64 -31.45 1.34
N ARG A 219 -25.69 -31.06 2.09
CA ARG A 219 -26.37 -29.74 1.98
C ARG A 219 -26.75 -29.13 3.34
N THR A 220 -25.99 -29.46 4.37
CA THR A 220 -26.07 -28.80 5.68
C THR A 220 -25.57 -27.35 5.59
N PRO A 221 -25.83 -26.51 6.61
CA PRO A 221 -25.23 -25.17 6.68
C PRO A 221 -23.69 -25.19 6.61
N SER A 222 -23.04 -26.27 7.08
CA SER A 222 -21.58 -26.44 6.99
C SER A 222 -21.13 -26.70 5.56
N ASP A 223 -21.80 -27.62 4.84
CA ASP A 223 -21.48 -27.90 3.43
C ASP A 223 -21.62 -26.63 2.56
N VAL A 224 -22.62 -25.78 2.87
CA VAL A 224 -22.81 -24.48 2.21
C VAL A 224 -21.68 -23.51 2.54
N MET A 225 -21.17 -23.50 3.78
CA MET A 225 -19.99 -22.69 4.12
C MET A 225 -18.76 -23.15 3.34
N ASP A 226 -18.49 -24.46 3.34
CA ASP A 226 -17.34 -25.06 2.65
C ASP A 226 -17.37 -24.76 1.13
N ASP A 227 -18.56 -24.84 0.51
CA ASP A 227 -18.75 -24.49 -0.92
C ASP A 227 -18.50 -22.98 -1.18
N ILE A 228 -18.82 -22.10 -0.24
CA ILE A 228 -18.55 -20.66 -0.37
C ILE A 228 -17.05 -20.38 -0.19
N GLU A 229 -16.43 -20.90 0.88
CA GLU A 229 -15.01 -20.69 1.18
C GLU A 229 -14.10 -21.18 0.04
N GLN A 230 -14.40 -22.34 -0.55
CA GLN A 230 -13.60 -22.92 -1.63
C GLN A 230 -13.77 -22.20 -2.98
N HIS A 231 -14.89 -21.51 -3.23
CA HIS A 231 -15.22 -20.98 -4.56
C HIS A 231 -15.37 -19.44 -4.62
N ALA A 232 -15.34 -18.71 -3.50
CA ALA A 232 -15.50 -17.25 -3.46
C ALA A 232 -14.36 -16.46 -4.14
N CYS A 233 -13.14 -17.02 -4.13
CA CYS A 233 -11.92 -16.37 -4.64
C CYS A 233 -11.25 -17.27 -5.70
N PRO A 234 -11.75 -17.29 -6.95
CA PRO A 234 -11.40 -18.31 -7.95
C PRO A 234 -10.01 -18.14 -8.62
N GLY A 235 -9.28 -17.05 -8.34
CA GLY A 235 -8.06 -16.72 -9.07
C GLY A 235 -7.42 -15.42 -8.58
N ALA A 236 -6.55 -14.82 -9.39
CA ALA A 236 -5.84 -13.59 -9.04
C ALA A 236 -6.70 -12.32 -9.17
N GLY A 237 -6.39 -11.29 -8.37
CA GLY A 237 -6.93 -9.94 -8.49
C GLY A 237 -7.52 -9.35 -7.19
N GLY A 238 -7.74 -8.04 -7.18
CA GLY A 238 -8.38 -7.32 -6.07
C GLY A 238 -9.88 -7.59 -5.96
N CYS A 239 -10.47 -7.43 -4.77
CA CYS A 239 -11.86 -7.78 -4.47
C CYS A 239 -12.88 -7.19 -5.46
N GLY A 240 -13.76 -8.03 -6.04
CA GLY A 240 -14.50 -7.72 -7.27
C GLY A 240 -15.59 -6.65 -7.23
N GLY A 241 -16.07 -6.26 -6.05
CA GLY A 241 -17.03 -5.16 -5.90
C GLY A 241 -16.36 -3.78 -5.88
N MET A 242 -17.15 -2.73 -5.74
CA MET A 242 -16.70 -1.34 -5.57
C MET A 242 -16.22 -1.05 -4.13
N TYR A 243 -15.40 -1.95 -3.61
CA TYR A 243 -14.64 -1.79 -2.38
C TYR A 243 -13.46 -0.82 -2.59
N THR A 244 -12.60 -0.62 -1.60
CA THR A 244 -11.54 0.39 -1.69
C THR A 244 -10.60 0.13 -2.86
N ALA A 245 -10.21 -1.12 -3.13
CA ALA A 245 -9.31 -1.45 -4.24
C ALA A 245 -9.80 -0.90 -5.60
N ASN A 246 -11.04 -1.23 -5.98
CA ASN A 246 -11.65 -0.76 -7.22
C ASN A 246 -12.07 0.72 -7.17
N THR A 247 -12.43 1.25 -5.99
CA THR A 247 -12.68 2.69 -5.80
C THR A 247 -11.41 3.50 -6.06
N MET A 248 -10.28 3.08 -5.49
CA MET A 248 -9.01 3.78 -5.66
C MET A 248 -8.46 3.62 -7.07
N SER A 249 -8.53 2.43 -7.68
CA SER A 249 -8.04 2.25 -9.05
C SER A 249 -8.82 3.13 -10.04
N THR A 250 -10.16 3.14 -9.97
CA THR A 250 -11.01 3.97 -10.85
C THR A 250 -10.78 5.45 -10.61
N ALA A 251 -10.70 5.89 -9.36
CA ALA A 251 -10.40 7.28 -9.02
C ALA A 251 -9.01 7.72 -9.52
N ILE A 252 -7.99 6.86 -9.45
CA ILE A 252 -6.63 7.18 -9.92
C ILE A 252 -6.56 7.20 -11.46
N GLU A 253 -7.36 6.38 -12.15
CA GLU A 253 -7.55 6.50 -13.60
C GLU A 253 -8.24 7.83 -13.98
N ALA A 254 -9.26 8.25 -13.21
CA ALA A 254 -9.92 9.55 -13.39
C ALA A 254 -9.01 10.76 -13.09
N MET A 255 -7.93 10.57 -12.32
CA MET A 255 -6.86 11.56 -12.10
C MET A 255 -5.78 11.53 -13.20
N GLY A 256 -5.81 10.55 -14.11
CA GLY A 256 -4.86 10.46 -15.22
C GLY A 256 -3.50 9.84 -14.90
N LEU A 257 -3.33 9.16 -13.74
CA LEU A 257 -2.06 8.50 -13.36
C LEU A 257 -1.93 7.04 -13.85
N CYS A 258 -2.92 6.56 -14.60
CA CYS A 258 -2.98 5.23 -15.20
C CYS A 258 -3.17 5.31 -16.73
N LEU A 259 -2.86 4.21 -17.41
CA LEU A 259 -3.36 3.97 -18.77
C LEU A 259 -4.90 3.78 -18.74
N PRO A 260 -5.66 4.31 -19.72
CA PRO A 260 -7.10 4.08 -19.80
C PRO A 260 -7.47 2.59 -19.84
N GLY A 261 -8.38 2.20 -18.96
CA GLY A 261 -8.82 0.82 -18.74
C GLY A 261 -8.08 0.06 -17.65
N SER A 262 -6.99 0.62 -17.07
CA SER A 262 -6.21 0.00 -16.00
C SER A 262 -7.08 -0.45 -14.82
N SER A 263 -8.03 0.40 -14.40
CA SER A 263 -8.87 0.13 -13.25
C SER A 263 -9.91 -0.97 -13.47
N SER A 264 -10.37 -1.16 -14.72
CA SER A 264 -11.38 -2.15 -15.07
C SER A 264 -10.82 -3.46 -15.64
N ASN A 265 -9.62 -3.48 -16.22
CA ASN A 265 -9.01 -4.70 -16.77
C ASN A 265 -8.88 -5.80 -15.68
N PRO A 266 -9.57 -6.96 -15.77
CA PRO A 266 -9.41 -8.05 -14.81
C PRO A 266 -7.98 -8.57 -14.77
N ALA A 267 -7.53 -9.06 -13.61
CA ALA A 267 -6.13 -9.43 -13.37
C ALA A 267 -5.59 -10.48 -14.37
N GLU A 268 -6.41 -11.48 -14.70
CA GLU A 268 -6.10 -12.56 -15.63
C GLU A 268 -6.47 -12.24 -17.09
N SER A 269 -6.91 -11.01 -17.38
CA SER A 269 -7.33 -10.64 -18.72
C SER A 269 -6.13 -10.44 -19.67
N PRO A 270 -6.25 -10.80 -20.96
CA PRO A 270 -5.27 -10.41 -21.97
C PRO A 270 -5.09 -8.89 -22.11
N ALA A 271 -6.07 -8.09 -21.65
CA ALA A 271 -5.99 -6.63 -21.62
C ALA A 271 -4.95 -6.14 -20.59
N LYS A 272 -4.91 -6.74 -19.39
CA LYS A 272 -3.91 -6.42 -18.35
C LYS A 272 -2.47 -6.70 -18.81
N MET A 273 -2.26 -7.79 -19.57
CA MET A 273 -0.96 -8.10 -20.16
C MET A 273 -0.53 -7.05 -21.20
N ARG A 274 -1.42 -6.67 -22.12
CA ARG A 274 -1.16 -5.61 -23.13
C ARG A 274 -0.92 -4.24 -22.50
N GLU A 275 -1.53 -3.96 -21.35
CA GLU A 275 -1.28 -2.75 -20.57
C GLU A 275 0.14 -2.74 -20.00
N CYS A 276 0.58 -3.85 -19.39
CA CYS A 276 1.95 -4.01 -18.91
C CYS A 276 2.98 -3.87 -20.04
N GLU A 277 2.66 -4.36 -21.25
CA GLU A 277 3.53 -4.20 -22.42
C GLU A 277 3.69 -2.73 -22.86
N LYS A 278 2.62 -1.94 -22.78
CA LYS A 278 2.57 -0.48 -23.13
C LYS A 278 3.17 0.44 -22.07
N ALA A 279 3.40 -0.05 -20.86
CA ALA A 279 3.91 0.74 -19.75
C ALA A 279 5.24 1.45 -20.07
N ALA A 280 6.12 0.79 -20.85
CA ALA A 280 7.44 1.32 -21.22
C ALA A 280 7.39 2.50 -22.20
N GLU A 281 6.45 2.49 -23.15
CA GLU A 281 6.19 3.63 -24.04
C GLU A 281 5.63 4.82 -23.23
N THR A 282 4.70 4.52 -22.33
CA THR A 282 4.01 5.52 -21.50
C THR A 282 4.95 6.22 -20.52
N ILE A 283 5.81 5.47 -19.80
CA ILE A 283 6.77 6.07 -18.87
C ILE A 283 7.84 6.90 -19.60
N LYS A 284 8.19 6.51 -20.83
CA LYS A 284 9.11 7.26 -21.69
C LYS A 284 8.50 8.60 -22.12
N ILE A 285 7.24 8.63 -22.54
CA ILE A 285 6.49 9.87 -22.76
C ILE A 285 6.50 10.76 -21.51
N CYS A 286 6.29 10.18 -20.32
CA CYS A 286 6.36 10.94 -19.07
C CYS A 286 7.75 11.54 -18.80
N MET A 287 8.84 10.84 -19.12
CA MET A 287 10.20 11.37 -19.01
C MET A 287 10.49 12.46 -20.07
N GLU A 288 10.10 12.22 -21.32
CA GLU A 288 10.32 13.13 -22.45
C GLU A 288 9.52 14.44 -22.33
N GLN A 289 8.32 14.41 -21.73
CA GLN A 289 7.47 15.57 -21.49
C GLN A 289 7.54 16.10 -20.04
N ASN A 290 8.36 15.47 -19.18
CA ASN A 290 8.48 15.78 -17.75
C ASN A 290 7.10 15.80 -17.04
N ILE A 291 6.24 14.83 -17.37
CA ILE A 291 4.97 14.59 -16.67
C ILE A 291 5.32 13.93 -15.35
N THR A 292 4.98 14.59 -14.25
CA THR A 292 5.28 14.15 -12.88
C THR A 292 4.01 14.15 -12.03
N PRO A 293 3.93 13.33 -10.97
CA PRO A 293 2.74 13.17 -10.13
C PRO A 293 2.06 14.48 -9.71
N ARG A 294 2.82 15.49 -9.25
CA ARG A 294 2.24 16.78 -8.82
C ARG A 294 1.70 17.65 -9.96
N LYS A 295 1.99 17.33 -11.22
CA LYS A 295 1.34 17.97 -12.39
C LYS A 295 0.01 17.32 -12.76
N LEU A 296 -0.24 16.10 -12.27
CA LEU A 296 -1.47 15.36 -12.51
C LEU A 296 -2.42 15.48 -11.31
N LEU A 297 -1.88 15.29 -10.10
CA LEU A 297 -2.55 15.49 -8.81
C LEU A 297 -2.82 16.98 -8.57
N THR A 298 -3.99 17.42 -9.01
CA THR A 298 -4.47 18.80 -9.03
C THR A 298 -5.85 18.87 -8.38
N LYS A 299 -6.37 20.06 -8.03
CA LYS A 299 -7.72 20.16 -7.44
C LYS A 299 -8.76 19.56 -8.38
N GLU A 300 -8.63 19.84 -9.67
CA GLU A 300 -9.46 19.36 -10.77
C GLU A 300 -9.39 17.84 -10.95
N SER A 301 -8.21 17.22 -10.80
CA SER A 301 -8.10 15.76 -10.84
C SER A 301 -8.77 15.11 -9.63
N PHE A 302 -8.60 15.69 -8.44
CA PHE A 302 -9.30 15.21 -7.23
C PHE A 302 -10.82 15.39 -7.34
N GLU A 303 -11.31 16.46 -7.97
CA GLU A 303 -12.74 16.58 -8.29
C GLU A 303 -13.22 15.48 -9.25
N ASN A 304 -12.48 15.18 -10.33
CA ASN A 304 -12.80 14.05 -11.22
C ASN A 304 -12.86 12.70 -10.46
N ALA A 305 -11.91 12.46 -9.56
CA ALA A 305 -11.90 11.28 -8.69
C ALA A 305 -13.13 11.20 -7.77
N LEU A 306 -13.52 12.32 -7.15
CA LEU A 306 -14.71 12.40 -6.31
C LEU A 306 -15.98 12.18 -7.13
N VAL A 307 -16.12 12.80 -8.31
CA VAL A 307 -17.27 12.63 -9.21
C VAL A 307 -17.43 11.16 -9.59
N LEU A 308 -16.35 10.49 -10.03
CA LEU A 308 -16.42 9.08 -10.39
C LEU A 308 -16.74 8.19 -9.17
N THR A 309 -16.19 8.52 -8.00
CA THR A 309 -16.48 7.80 -6.74
C THR A 309 -17.97 7.87 -6.38
N MET A 310 -18.61 9.04 -6.48
CA MET A 310 -20.04 9.20 -6.23
C MET A 310 -20.89 8.46 -7.27
N ALA A 311 -20.54 8.61 -8.56
CA ALA A 311 -21.28 7.95 -9.64
C ALA A 311 -21.23 6.41 -9.53
N LEU A 312 -20.09 5.85 -9.12
CA LEU A 312 -19.87 4.40 -9.00
C LEU A 312 -20.23 3.78 -7.63
N GLY A 313 -20.60 4.58 -6.61
CA GLY A 313 -20.97 4.04 -5.29
C GLY A 313 -19.78 3.60 -4.41
N GLY A 314 -18.61 4.21 -4.60
CA GLY A 314 -17.34 3.76 -4.03
C GLY A 314 -17.20 3.79 -2.50
N SER A 315 -16.10 3.21 -2.00
CA SER A 315 -15.82 3.02 -0.58
C SER A 315 -15.66 4.34 0.21
N THR A 316 -16.16 4.35 1.44
CA THR A 316 -15.93 5.43 2.45
C THR A 316 -14.45 5.63 2.73
N ASN A 317 -13.65 4.56 2.72
CA ASN A 317 -12.18 4.61 2.81
C ASN A 317 -11.56 5.55 1.76
N GLY A 318 -12.22 5.73 0.60
CA GLY A 318 -11.79 6.67 -0.44
C GLY A 318 -11.55 8.07 0.11
N VAL A 319 -12.42 8.56 1.02
CA VAL A 319 -12.24 9.87 1.68
C VAL A 319 -10.89 9.99 2.38
N LEU A 320 -10.50 8.98 3.16
CA LEU A 320 -9.21 8.97 3.88
C LEU A 320 -8.01 8.96 2.93
N HIS A 321 -8.17 8.28 1.80
CA HIS A 321 -7.13 8.16 0.78
C HIS A 321 -7.01 9.43 -0.07
N PHE A 322 -8.11 10.06 -0.47
CA PHE A 322 -8.09 11.34 -1.19
C PHE A 322 -7.45 12.43 -0.36
N LEU A 323 -7.82 12.57 0.92
CA LEU A 323 -7.22 13.56 1.83
C LEU A 323 -5.71 13.32 2.05
N ALA A 324 -5.28 12.06 2.20
CA ALA A 324 -3.87 11.72 2.36
C ALA A 324 -3.06 11.96 1.08
N MET A 325 -3.56 11.55 -0.09
CA MET A 325 -2.90 11.78 -1.37
C MET A 325 -2.83 13.28 -1.70
N ALA A 326 -3.93 14.03 -1.50
CA ALA A 326 -3.98 15.47 -1.74
C ALA A 326 -2.98 16.21 -0.85
N ARG A 327 -2.95 15.91 0.46
CA ARG A 327 -1.97 16.51 1.38
C ARG A 327 -0.52 16.19 1.00
N THR A 328 -0.24 14.96 0.57
CA THR A 328 1.10 14.53 0.14
C THR A 328 1.53 15.18 -1.19
N ALA A 329 0.56 15.55 -2.03
CA ALA A 329 0.75 16.31 -3.26
C ALA A 329 0.70 17.84 -3.05
N GLU A 330 0.56 18.32 -1.81
CA GLU A 330 0.41 19.75 -1.46
C GLU A 330 -0.84 20.41 -2.10
N VAL A 331 -1.91 19.63 -2.32
CA VAL A 331 -3.21 20.09 -2.83
C VAL A 331 -4.20 20.26 -1.68
N GLU A 332 -4.87 21.41 -1.62
CA GLU A 332 -5.94 21.66 -0.66
C GLU A 332 -7.21 20.85 -1.00
N LEU A 333 -7.50 19.83 -0.19
CA LEU A 333 -8.73 19.05 -0.24
C LEU A 333 -9.28 18.85 1.18
N THR A 334 -10.58 19.09 1.36
CA THR A 334 -11.26 19.04 2.66
C THR A 334 -12.45 18.09 2.61
N ILE A 335 -12.97 17.67 3.76
CA ILE A 335 -14.22 16.89 3.81
C ILE A 335 -15.41 17.66 3.23
N ASP A 336 -15.41 19.00 3.30
CA ASP A 336 -16.50 19.80 2.74
C ASP A 336 -16.50 19.79 1.19
N ASP A 337 -15.34 19.52 0.55
CA ASP A 337 -15.29 19.23 -0.89
C ASP A 337 -16.02 17.93 -1.26
N ILE A 338 -15.86 16.89 -0.44
CA ILE A 338 -16.56 15.61 -0.63
C ILE A 338 -18.08 15.80 -0.52
N GLN A 339 -18.56 16.58 0.46
CA GLN A 339 -19.98 16.90 0.56
C GLN A 339 -20.47 17.70 -0.66
N ARG A 340 -19.75 18.77 -1.04
CA ARG A 340 -20.07 19.62 -2.20
C ARG A 340 -20.17 18.85 -3.52
N VAL A 341 -19.37 17.80 -3.70
CA VAL A 341 -19.47 16.90 -4.86
C VAL A 341 -20.64 15.92 -4.70
N SER A 342 -20.81 15.35 -3.50
CA SER A 342 -21.93 14.43 -3.20
C SER A 342 -23.30 15.07 -3.45
N ASP A 343 -23.50 16.33 -3.05
CA ASP A 343 -24.75 17.07 -3.24
C ASP A 343 -25.13 17.24 -4.72
N LYS A 344 -24.15 17.16 -5.64
CA LYS A 344 -24.31 17.45 -7.07
C LYS A 344 -24.33 16.22 -7.96
N ILE A 345 -23.60 15.16 -7.58
CA ILE A 345 -23.36 14.00 -8.44
C ILE A 345 -24.29 12.86 -8.04
N PRO A 346 -25.20 12.41 -8.93
CA PRO A 346 -26.06 11.27 -8.63
C PRO A 346 -25.27 9.96 -8.54
N PHE A 347 -25.75 9.04 -7.71
CA PHE A 347 -25.27 7.66 -7.68
C PHE A 347 -25.94 6.86 -8.82
N LEU A 348 -25.13 6.30 -9.72
CA LEU A 348 -25.58 5.72 -10.99
C LEU A 348 -25.34 4.21 -11.12
N ALA A 349 -24.28 3.68 -10.51
CA ALA A 349 -23.83 2.32 -10.79
C ALA A 349 -24.47 1.27 -9.87
N ASP A 350 -25.10 0.25 -10.46
CA ASP A 350 -25.68 -0.90 -9.77
C ASP A 350 -24.61 -1.94 -9.40
N LEU A 351 -23.52 -1.47 -8.79
CA LEU A 351 -22.34 -2.28 -8.45
C LEU A 351 -22.36 -2.69 -6.98
N ALA A 352 -22.07 -3.97 -6.73
CA ALA A 352 -21.85 -4.54 -5.42
C ALA A 352 -20.79 -3.73 -4.67
N PRO A 353 -20.96 -3.43 -3.38
CA PRO A 353 -21.99 -3.98 -2.49
C PRO A 353 -23.30 -3.18 -2.44
N SER A 354 -23.43 -2.09 -3.20
CA SER A 354 -24.67 -1.28 -3.21
C SER A 354 -25.74 -1.82 -4.18
N GLY A 355 -25.29 -2.50 -5.23
CA GLY A 355 -26.06 -3.15 -6.28
C GLY A 355 -25.63 -4.60 -6.54
N GLU A 356 -25.98 -5.13 -7.71
CA GLU A 356 -25.86 -6.56 -8.02
C GLU A 356 -24.61 -6.96 -8.83
N PHE A 357 -24.01 -6.03 -9.58
CA PHE A 357 -22.94 -6.32 -10.56
C PHE A 357 -21.52 -6.08 -10.00
N TYR A 358 -20.50 -6.63 -10.65
CA TYR A 358 -19.08 -6.51 -10.27
C TYR A 358 -18.25 -5.74 -11.29
N MET A 359 -16.98 -5.48 -10.96
CA MET A 359 -16.05 -4.80 -11.87
C MET A 359 -15.81 -5.58 -13.18
N GLU A 360 -15.91 -6.91 -13.17
CA GLU A 360 -15.84 -7.70 -14.42
C GLU A 360 -17.03 -7.42 -15.34
N ASP A 361 -18.24 -7.27 -14.79
CA ASP A 361 -19.44 -6.96 -15.59
C ASP A 361 -19.35 -5.53 -16.15
N LEU A 362 -18.74 -4.61 -15.41
CA LEU A 362 -18.43 -3.25 -15.91
C LEU A 362 -17.40 -3.30 -17.06
N TYR A 363 -16.37 -4.15 -16.96
CA TYR A 363 -15.37 -4.34 -18.02
C TYR A 363 -16.03 -4.84 -19.33
N ASP A 364 -16.95 -5.80 -19.24
CA ASP A 364 -17.63 -6.37 -20.40
C ASP A 364 -18.50 -5.34 -21.16
N ILE A 365 -19.04 -4.32 -20.48
CA ILE A 365 -19.78 -3.21 -21.11
C ILE A 365 -18.89 -2.00 -21.49
N GLY A 366 -17.57 -2.16 -21.50
CA GLY A 366 -16.61 -1.16 -21.95
C GLY A 366 -15.76 -0.49 -20.87
N GLY A 367 -15.88 -0.92 -19.61
CA GLY A 367 -15.00 -0.55 -18.51
C GLY A 367 -15.07 0.92 -18.06
N THR A 368 -14.12 1.29 -17.20
CA THR A 368 -14.00 2.65 -16.64
C THR A 368 -13.89 3.74 -17.72
N PRO A 369 -13.17 3.55 -18.85
CA PRO A 369 -13.16 4.54 -19.94
C PRO A 369 -14.54 4.86 -20.51
N SER A 370 -15.42 3.88 -20.65
CA SER A 370 -16.77 4.12 -21.20
C SER A 370 -17.64 4.92 -20.23
N VAL A 371 -17.47 4.72 -18.92
CA VAL A 371 -18.10 5.55 -17.88
C VAL A 371 -17.54 6.96 -17.88
N LEU A 372 -16.21 7.11 -17.90
CA LEU A 372 -15.54 8.42 -17.98
C LEU A 372 -16.00 9.20 -19.22
N LYS A 373 -16.11 8.54 -20.37
CA LYS A 373 -16.60 9.13 -21.63
C LYS A 373 -18.02 9.66 -21.51
N TYR A 374 -18.91 8.90 -20.87
CA TYR A 374 -20.28 9.31 -20.59
C TYR A 374 -20.35 10.52 -19.64
N LEU A 375 -19.57 10.51 -18.54
CA LEU A 375 -19.55 11.59 -17.57
C LEU A 375 -18.88 12.88 -18.10
N VAL A 376 -17.88 12.76 -18.98
CA VAL A 376 -17.30 13.90 -19.73
C VAL A 376 -18.33 14.48 -20.70
N ALA A 377 -19.05 13.64 -21.46
CA ALA A 377 -20.11 14.09 -22.37
C ALA A 377 -21.28 14.76 -21.63
N ALA A 378 -21.54 14.36 -20.39
CA ALA A 378 -22.52 15.00 -19.49
C ALA A 378 -22.00 16.30 -18.82
N GLY A 379 -20.73 16.67 -19.00
CA GLY A 379 -20.13 17.84 -18.36
C GLY A 379 -19.90 17.69 -16.85
N LEU A 380 -19.91 16.45 -16.32
CA LEU A 380 -19.69 16.16 -14.90
C LEU A 380 -18.22 15.91 -14.57
N ILE A 381 -17.43 15.43 -15.53
CA ILE A 381 -15.98 15.21 -15.41
C ILE A 381 -15.23 16.19 -16.32
N ASN A 382 -14.22 16.84 -15.78
CA ASN A 382 -13.32 17.70 -16.53
C ASN A 382 -12.39 16.85 -17.40
N GLY A 383 -12.77 16.69 -18.67
CA GLY A 383 -11.97 15.95 -19.66
C GLY A 383 -10.68 16.66 -20.11
N ALA A 384 -10.45 17.93 -19.74
CA ALA A 384 -9.29 18.70 -20.21
C ALA A 384 -8.01 18.47 -19.37
N ILE A 385 -8.09 17.73 -18.25
CA ILE A 385 -6.89 17.43 -17.44
C ILE A 385 -5.87 16.60 -18.24
N PRO A 386 -4.55 16.81 -18.05
CA PRO A 386 -3.52 15.96 -18.64
C PRO A 386 -3.49 14.57 -18.01
N THR A 387 -2.91 13.59 -18.70
CA THR A 387 -2.66 12.23 -18.17
C THR A 387 -1.24 11.75 -18.51
N VAL A 388 -0.84 10.61 -17.94
CA VAL A 388 0.42 9.90 -18.25
C VAL A 388 0.64 9.56 -19.73
N THR A 389 -0.39 9.64 -20.60
CA THR A 389 -0.23 9.41 -22.04
C THR A 389 0.27 10.63 -22.81
N GLY A 390 0.49 11.77 -22.14
CA GLY A 390 0.81 13.05 -22.79
C GLY A 390 -0.38 13.68 -23.55
N LYS A 391 -1.60 13.17 -23.29
CA LYS A 391 -2.86 13.69 -23.84
C LYS A 391 -3.81 14.08 -22.73
N THR A 392 -4.85 14.84 -23.05
CA THR A 392 -5.96 15.09 -22.12
C THR A 392 -6.78 13.83 -21.86
N LEU A 393 -7.52 13.81 -20.75
CA LEU A 393 -8.44 12.73 -20.42
C LEU A 393 -9.46 12.51 -21.55
N ALA A 394 -10.07 13.58 -22.09
CA ALA A 394 -11.04 13.50 -23.18
C ALA A 394 -10.47 12.86 -24.45
N GLU A 395 -9.26 13.25 -24.89
CA GLU A 395 -8.61 12.70 -26.08
C GLU A 395 -8.34 11.20 -25.95
N ASN A 396 -7.96 10.73 -24.75
CA ASN A 396 -7.76 9.32 -24.46
C ASN A 396 -9.05 8.49 -24.57
N LEU A 397 -10.22 9.10 -24.34
CA LEU A 397 -11.52 8.44 -24.33
C LEU A 397 -12.21 8.41 -25.71
N VAL A 398 -11.70 9.15 -26.70
CA VAL A 398 -12.30 9.21 -28.06
C VAL A 398 -12.41 7.82 -28.68
N SER A 399 -11.36 6.98 -28.57
CA SER A 399 -11.30 5.65 -29.19
C SER A 399 -12.05 4.55 -28.46
N PHE A 400 -12.50 4.78 -27.22
CA PHE A 400 -13.28 3.80 -26.47
C PHE A 400 -14.75 3.78 -26.94
N PRO A 401 -15.47 2.65 -26.82
CA PRO A 401 -16.90 2.63 -27.10
C PRO A 401 -17.65 3.57 -26.15
N SER A 402 -18.87 3.97 -26.53
CA SER A 402 -19.85 4.43 -25.55
C SER A 402 -20.42 3.22 -24.82
N LEU A 403 -20.95 3.40 -23.61
CA LEU A 403 -21.73 2.37 -22.93
C LEU A 403 -22.87 1.88 -23.86
N PRO A 404 -23.15 0.56 -23.93
CA PRO A 404 -24.33 0.03 -24.63
C PRO A 404 -25.63 0.72 -24.18
N GLN A 405 -26.66 0.74 -25.05
CA GLN A 405 -27.93 1.40 -24.71
C GLN A 405 -28.85 0.56 -23.81
N ASP A 406 -28.63 -0.76 -23.81
CA ASP A 406 -29.43 -1.80 -23.15
C ASP A 406 -28.79 -2.34 -21.86
N GLN A 407 -27.55 -1.96 -21.55
CA GLN A 407 -26.91 -2.29 -20.28
C GLN A 407 -27.64 -1.63 -19.09
N VAL A 408 -27.67 -2.34 -17.96
CA VAL A 408 -28.41 -1.93 -16.74
C VAL A 408 -27.48 -1.49 -15.59
N ILE A 409 -26.17 -1.66 -15.74
CA ILE A 409 -25.17 -1.46 -14.68
C ILE A 409 -24.99 0.03 -14.38
N ILE A 410 -24.86 0.89 -15.39
CA ILE A 410 -24.69 2.33 -15.25
C ILE A 410 -26.00 3.01 -15.65
N ARG A 411 -26.76 3.49 -14.67
CA ARG A 411 -28.07 4.11 -14.94
C ARG A 411 -27.94 5.49 -15.61
N PRO A 412 -28.91 5.89 -16.44
CA PRO A 412 -28.93 7.21 -17.05
C PRO A 412 -29.16 8.31 -15.99
N LEU A 413 -28.66 9.52 -16.23
CA LEU A 413 -28.84 10.68 -15.33
C LEU A 413 -30.31 11.04 -15.04
N SER A 414 -31.23 10.64 -15.91
CA SER A 414 -32.67 10.82 -15.74
C SER A 414 -33.34 9.79 -14.83
N ASN A 415 -32.65 8.68 -14.50
CA ASN A 415 -33.14 7.62 -13.62
C ASN A 415 -32.02 7.06 -12.73
N PRO A 416 -31.37 7.90 -11.90
CA PRO A 416 -30.27 7.48 -11.04
C PRO A 416 -30.77 6.56 -9.92
N ILE A 417 -29.86 5.83 -9.26
CA ILE A 417 -30.19 5.05 -8.05
C ILE A 417 -30.51 6.00 -6.89
N LYS A 418 -29.73 7.08 -6.77
CA LYS A 418 -29.98 8.20 -5.85
C LYS A 418 -29.62 9.51 -6.56
N SER A 419 -30.44 10.55 -6.39
CA SER A 419 -30.25 11.86 -7.03
C SER A 419 -29.02 12.63 -6.54
N SER A 420 -28.46 12.24 -5.38
CA SER A 420 -27.19 12.71 -4.85
C SER A 420 -26.25 11.53 -4.57
N GLY A 421 -25.01 11.82 -4.22
CA GLY A 421 -23.99 10.84 -3.87
C GLY A 421 -24.35 10.06 -2.61
N HIS A 422 -23.83 8.85 -2.53
CA HIS A 422 -24.01 7.95 -1.39
C HIS A 422 -23.14 8.34 -0.18
N LEU A 423 -21.96 8.94 -0.37
CA LEU A 423 -21.13 9.42 0.74
C LEU A 423 -21.72 10.71 1.32
N GLN A 424 -21.84 10.79 2.66
CA GLN A 424 -22.34 11.97 3.35
C GLN A 424 -21.40 12.32 4.52
N ILE A 425 -21.12 13.60 4.70
CA ILE A 425 -20.24 14.13 5.75
C ILE A 425 -21.12 14.65 6.88
N LEU A 426 -21.16 13.90 7.98
CA LEU A 426 -22.00 14.24 9.13
C LEU A 426 -21.19 15.07 10.15
N ARG A 427 -21.81 16.10 10.74
CA ARG A 427 -21.24 16.90 11.83
C ARG A 427 -22.17 16.90 13.05
N GLY A 428 -21.71 17.32 14.22
CA GLY A 428 -22.61 17.49 15.37
C GLY A 428 -21.91 17.34 16.72
N ASN A 429 -22.68 17.19 17.80
CA ASN A 429 -22.10 17.10 19.14
C ASN A 429 -21.34 15.78 19.40
N ILE A 430 -21.57 14.72 18.61
CA ILE A 430 -20.75 13.49 18.63
C ILE A 430 -19.50 13.65 17.75
N ALA A 431 -19.66 14.22 16.55
CA ALA A 431 -18.62 14.35 15.52
C ALA A 431 -18.37 15.82 15.13
N PRO A 432 -17.77 16.65 15.99
CA PRO A 432 -17.57 18.07 15.68
C PRO A 432 -16.53 18.30 14.58
N GLY A 433 -15.53 17.42 14.46
CA GLY A 433 -14.57 17.45 13.35
C GLY A 433 -15.14 16.91 12.04
N GLY A 434 -16.22 16.14 12.11
CA GLY A 434 -16.85 15.44 10.99
C GLY A 434 -16.83 13.92 11.17
N ALA A 435 -17.67 13.23 10.40
CA ALA A 435 -17.72 11.77 10.25
C ALA A 435 -18.15 11.44 8.82
N VAL A 436 -17.87 10.22 8.33
CA VAL A 436 -18.22 9.78 6.97
C VAL A 436 -19.27 8.68 7.06
N ALA A 437 -20.43 8.92 6.46
CA ALA A 437 -21.50 7.94 6.33
C ALA A 437 -21.66 7.46 4.89
N LYS A 438 -22.06 6.19 4.71
CA LYS A 438 -22.56 5.66 3.44
C LYS A 438 -24.08 5.59 3.55
N ILE A 439 -24.78 6.38 2.74
CA ILE A 439 -26.25 6.55 2.76
C ILE A 439 -26.78 6.37 1.33
N THR A 440 -27.19 5.15 1.00
CA THR A 440 -27.60 4.76 -0.36
C THR A 440 -29.01 5.22 -0.74
N GLY A 441 -29.84 5.56 0.24
CA GLY A 441 -31.25 5.92 0.08
C GLY A 441 -32.24 4.78 0.30
N LYS A 442 -31.78 3.51 0.36
CA LYS A 442 -32.58 2.33 0.68
C LYS A 442 -32.97 2.27 2.16
N GLU A 443 -32.13 2.83 3.02
CA GLU A 443 -32.23 2.90 4.48
C GLU A 443 -33.10 4.06 4.98
N GLY A 444 -33.48 5.00 4.10
CA GLY A 444 -34.13 6.26 4.48
C GLY A 444 -33.13 7.41 4.63
N LEU A 445 -33.56 8.51 5.27
CA LEU A 445 -32.74 9.72 5.45
C LEU A 445 -32.46 10.06 6.92
N GLU A 446 -33.16 9.45 7.88
CA GLU A 446 -32.98 9.71 9.31
C GLU A 446 -33.14 8.42 10.10
N PHE A 447 -32.32 8.26 11.14
CA PHE A 447 -32.37 7.16 12.09
C PHE A 447 -32.18 7.72 13.49
N THR A 448 -33.10 7.41 14.40
CA THR A 448 -32.99 7.75 15.82
C THR A 448 -33.23 6.50 16.64
N GLY A 449 -32.35 6.25 17.61
CA GLY A 449 -32.38 5.07 18.47
C GLY A 449 -31.58 5.25 19.75
N ALA A 450 -31.77 4.35 20.71
CA ALA A 450 -30.99 4.34 21.94
C ALA A 450 -29.55 3.86 21.65
N ALA A 451 -28.56 4.54 22.21
CA ALA A 451 -27.17 4.13 22.09
C ALA A 451 -26.93 2.79 22.80
N ARG A 452 -26.10 1.94 22.20
CA ARG A 452 -25.48 0.79 22.85
C ARG A 452 -23.99 0.77 22.54
N VAL A 453 -23.16 0.87 23.57
CA VAL A 453 -21.76 1.29 23.46
C VAL A 453 -20.82 0.13 23.74
N PHE A 454 -19.81 -0.02 22.89
CA PHE A 454 -18.74 -1.01 22.99
C PHE A 454 -17.39 -0.30 22.89
N ASP A 455 -16.43 -0.71 23.72
CA ASP A 455 -15.08 -0.13 23.76
C ASP A 455 -14.09 -0.86 22.83
N LYS A 456 -14.51 -1.98 22.20
CA LYS A 456 -13.80 -2.74 21.15
C LYS A 456 -14.75 -3.53 20.24
N GLU A 457 -14.37 -3.77 18.99
CA GLU A 457 -15.13 -4.60 18.03
C GLU A 457 -15.41 -6.00 18.58
N SER A 458 -14.42 -6.62 19.23
CA SER A 458 -14.56 -7.97 19.82
C SER A 458 -15.67 -8.08 20.87
N GLN A 459 -16.04 -6.98 21.54
CA GLN A 459 -17.16 -6.94 22.48
C GLN A 459 -18.52 -6.91 21.75
N LEU A 460 -18.59 -6.20 20.61
CA LEU A 460 -19.77 -6.19 19.75
C LEU A 460 -19.96 -7.56 19.08
N ASP A 461 -18.89 -8.16 18.55
CA ASP A 461 -18.89 -9.52 18.01
C ASP A 461 -19.41 -10.54 19.03
N ALA A 462 -18.91 -10.49 20.27
CA ALA A 462 -19.38 -11.36 21.33
C ALA A 462 -20.87 -11.16 21.65
N ALA A 463 -21.35 -9.91 21.65
CA ALA A 463 -22.76 -9.59 21.86
C ALA A 463 -23.66 -10.04 20.69
N LEU A 464 -23.19 -9.95 19.44
CA LEU A 464 -23.89 -10.45 18.26
C LEU A 464 -23.97 -11.97 18.27
N ASN A 465 -22.85 -12.67 18.50
CA ASN A 465 -22.80 -14.13 18.57
C ASN A 465 -23.66 -14.70 19.71
N ALA A 466 -23.80 -13.97 20.82
CA ALA A 466 -24.70 -14.34 21.93
C ALA A 466 -26.18 -13.97 21.67
N GLY A 467 -26.54 -13.41 20.51
CA GLY A 467 -27.90 -12.94 20.22
C GLY A 467 -28.36 -11.78 21.11
N ALA A 468 -27.43 -11.07 21.76
CA ALA A 468 -27.73 -10.11 22.83
C ALA A 468 -28.11 -8.71 22.31
N ILE A 469 -28.17 -8.51 20.99
CA ILE A 469 -28.66 -7.28 20.34
C ILE A 469 -30.19 -7.36 20.18
N PRO A 470 -30.98 -6.48 20.82
CA PRO A 470 -32.44 -6.55 20.81
C PRO A 470 -33.05 -6.40 19.41
N ARG A 471 -34.13 -7.15 19.19
CA ARG A 471 -35.05 -6.99 18.06
C ARG A 471 -36.24 -6.14 18.52
N GLY A 472 -36.58 -5.09 17.76
CA GLY A 472 -37.68 -4.19 18.10
C GLY A 472 -37.27 -2.74 17.92
N ASP A 473 -37.11 -2.02 19.03
CA ASP A 473 -36.74 -0.60 19.04
C ASP A 473 -35.44 -0.32 18.28
N ASN A 474 -35.33 0.90 17.75
CA ASN A 474 -34.13 1.36 17.05
C ASN A 474 -32.94 1.48 18.02
N ILE A 475 -31.80 0.92 17.63
CA ILE A 475 -30.55 0.96 18.40
C ILE A 475 -29.44 1.56 17.54
N VAL A 476 -28.68 2.49 18.13
CA VAL A 476 -27.44 2.99 17.54
C VAL A 476 -26.28 2.30 18.25
N ILE A 477 -25.68 1.31 17.59
CA ILE A 477 -24.50 0.62 18.08
C ILE A 477 -23.29 1.54 17.85
N ILE A 478 -22.57 1.82 18.94
CA ILE A 478 -21.39 2.68 18.94
C ILE A 478 -20.17 1.84 19.33
N VAL A 479 -19.23 1.65 18.41
CA VAL A 479 -17.94 1.03 18.73
C VAL A 479 -16.88 2.12 18.74
N ARG A 480 -16.27 2.37 19.90
CA ARG A 480 -15.30 3.46 20.08
C ARG A 480 -13.93 2.94 20.51
N TYR A 481 -12.93 3.81 20.52
CA TYR A 481 -11.52 3.44 20.69
C TYR A 481 -11.02 2.50 19.58
N GLU A 482 -11.54 2.66 18.36
CA GLU A 482 -11.07 1.95 17.16
C GLU A 482 -10.56 2.93 16.10
N GLY A 483 -10.34 4.20 16.49
CA GLY A 483 -9.67 5.21 15.68
C GLY A 483 -8.16 4.97 15.46
N PRO A 484 -7.47 5.90 14.77
CA PRO A 484 -6.03 5.80 14.49
C PRO A 484 -5.14 5.54 15.70
N LYS A 485 -5.45 6.11 16.87
CA LYS A 485 -4.73 5.86 18.13
C LYS A 485 -5.41 4.85 19.04
N GLY A 486 -6.75 4.84 19.08
CA GLY A 486 -7.51 3.93 19.93
C GLY A 486 -7.39 2.47 19.52
N GLY A 487 -7.42 2.19 18.21
CA GLY A 487 -7.26 0.86 17.63
C GLY A 487 -6.00 0.16 18.16
N PRO A 488 -4.78 0.65 17.86
CA PRO A 488 -4.47 1.73 16.93
C PRO A 488 -4.59 1.24 15.46
N GLY A 489 -4.20 2.08 14.52
CA GLY A 489 -4.17 1.74 13.09
C GLY A 489 -5.54 1.78 12.41
N MET A 490 -6.59 2.21 13.13
CA MET A 490 -7.94 2.41 12.62
C MET A 490 -8.49 1.16 11.88
N PRO A 491 -8.72 0.02 12.58
CA PRO A 491 -9.19 -1.20 11.95
C PRO A 491 -10.52 -1.03 11.16
N GLU A 492 -10.69 -1.85 10.13
CA GLU A 492 -11.93 -1.95 9.35
C GLU A 492 -12.83 -3.04 9.91
N GLN A 493 -14.01 -2.64 10.36
CA GLN A 493 -15.01 -3.51 10.95
C GLN A 493 -15.96 -4.00 9.85
N LEU A 494 -16.11 -5.32 9.73
CA LEU A 494 -17.01 -5.98 8.77
C LEU A 494 -17.72 -7.18 9.37
N LYS A 495 -17.11 -7.89 10.32
CA LYS A 495 -17.72 -9.07 10.92
C LYS A 495 -19.01 -8.72 11.64
N ALA A 496 -19.00 -7.63 12.43
CA ALA A 496 -20.20 -7.12 13.08
C ALA A 496 -21.32 -6.72 12.10
N SER A 497 -20.99 -6.01 11.01
CA SER A 497 -21.99 -5.53 10.05
C SER A 497 -22.52 -6.65 9.15
N ALA A 498 -21.70 -7.64 8.80
CA ALA A 498 -22.13 -8.84 8.11
C ALA A 498 -22.99 -9.75 9.00
N ALA A 499 -22.67 -9.86 10.30
CA ALA A 499 -23.52 -10.55 11.28
C ALA A 499 -24.88 -9.87 11.46
N ILE A 500 -24.93 -8.52 11.51
CA ILE A 500 -26.19 -7.74 11.54
C ILE A 500 -27.04 -8.02 10.28
N MET A 501 -26.41 -8.08 9.11
CA MET A 501 -27.07 -8.45 7.84
C MET A 501 -27.62 -9.88 7.87
N GLY A 502 -26.80 -10.88 8.20
CA GLY A 502 -27.22 -12.29 8.29
C GLY A 502 -28.30 -12.51 9.35
N ALA A 503 -28.22 -11.81 10.48
CA ALA A 503 -29.24 -11.80 11.52
C ALA A 503 -30.57 -11.18 11.09
N GLY A 504 -30.59 -10.42 9.98
CA GLY A 504 -31.76 -9.67 9.50
C GLY A 504 -32.17 -8.56 10.46
N LEU A 505 -31.21 -7.84 11.04
CA LEU A 505 -31.46 -6.76 11.99
C LEU A 505 -31.55 -5.42 11.26
N THR A 506 -32.78 -4.97 10.97
CA THR A 506 -33.06 -3.68 10.29
C THR A 506 -33.23 -2.51 11.25
N ASN A 507 -33.37 -2.77 12.55
CA ASN A 507 -33.53 -1.78 13.63
C ASN A 507 -32.19 -1.27 14.19
N VAL A 508 -31.10 -1.38 13.44
CA VAL A 508 -29.73 -1.10 13.93
C VAL A 508 -29.00 -0.12 12.99
N ALA A 509 -28.37 0.88 13.59
CA ALA A 509 -27.35 1.71 12.96
C ALA A 509 -25.98 1.49 13.61
N LEU A 510 -24.90 1.75 12.87
CA LEU A 510 -23.52 1.54 13.30
C LEU A 510 -22.73 2.86 13.26
N VAL A 511 -22.03 3.18 14.34
CA VAL A 511 -21.21 4.41 14.50
C VAL A 511 -19.86 4.06 15.11
N THR A 512 -18.76 4.53 14.50
CA THR A 512 -17.41 4.29 15.04
C THR A 512 -16.42 5.44 14.76
N ASP A 513 -15.42 5.57 15.63
CA ASP A 513 -14.19 6.34 15.35
C ASP A 513 -13.18 5.57 14.48
N GLY A 514 -13.36 4.26 14.31
CA GLY A 514 -12.68 3.43 13.32
C GLY A 514 -13.29 3.50 11.92
N ARG A 515 -13.21 2.42 11.15
CA ARG A 515 -13.75 2.31 9.79
C ARG A 515 -14.76 1.16 9.72
N TYR A 516 -15.83 1.33 8.97
CA TYR A 516 -16.70 0.22 8.56
C TYR A 516 -16.43 -0.12 7.11
N SER A 517 -16.43 -1.42 6.78
CA SER A 517 -16.27 -1.84 5.40
C SER A 517 -17.50 -1.49 4.56
N GLY A 518 -17.26 -1.20 3.28
CA GLY A 518 -18.32 -0.76 2.36
C GLY A 518 -19.39 -1.82 2.06
N ALA A 519 -19.14 -3.08 2.44
CA ALA A 519 -19.92 -4.30 2.18
C ALA A 519 -21.16 -4.47 3.07
N SER A 520 -21.86 -3.38 3.40
CA SER A 520 -22.88 -3.40 4.45
C SER A 520 -23.99 -2.37 4.16
N HIS A 521 -25.21 -2.69 4.61
CA HIS A 521 -26.41 -1.88 4.37
C HIS A 521 -26.92 -1.27 5.67
N GLY A 522 -27.63 -0.13 5.57
CA GLY A 522 -28.16 0.62 6.71
C GLY A 522 -27.35 1.87 7.01
N PHE A 523 -27.69 2.56 8.11
CA PHE A 523 -26.96 3.75 8.56
C PHE A 523 -25.62 3.36 9.17
N ILE A 524 -24.56 3.53 8.38
CA ILE A 524 -23.20 3.16 8.75
C ILE A 524 -22.33 4.41 8.70
N VAL A 525 -21.81 4.80 9.87
CA VAL A 525 -21.01 6.00 10.08
C VAL A 525 -19.64 5.61 10.64
N GLY A 526 -18.59 5.87 9.88
CA GLY A 526 -17.21 5.71 10.33
C GLY A 526 -16.51 7.07 10.47
N HIS A 527 -15.24 7.01 10.87
CA HIS A 527 -14.32 8.15 10.88
C HIS A 527 -14.83 9.30 11.76
N VAL A 528 -15.47 9.01 12.91
CA VAL A 528 -15.88 10.06 13.85
C VAL A 528 -14.66 10.81 14.40
N VAL A 529 -14.59 12.11 14.10
CA VAL A 529 -13.50 13.01 14.54
C VAL A 529 -14.02 14.02 15.57
N PRO A 530 -13.30 14.24 16.70
CA PRO A 530 -12.12 13.50 17.15
C PRO A 530 -12.45 12.07 17.62
N GLU A 531 -11.48 11.16 17.53
CA GLU A 531 -11.61 9.78 18.05
C GLU A 531 -11.70 9.75 19.58
N ALA A 532 -12.22 8.66 20.15
CA ALA A 532 -12.38 8.54 21.60
C ALA A 532 -11.05 8.61 22.36
N ALA A 533 -9.99 8.03 21.79
CA ALA A 533 -8.65 7.96 22.40
C ALA A 533 -7.97 9.34 22.56
N VAL A 534 -8.45 10.39 21.87
CA VAL A 534 -7.99 11.77 22.06
C VAL A 534 -9.01 12.65 22.80
N GLY A 535 -10.01 12.03 23.44
CA GLY A 535 -11.07 12.75 24.18
C GLY A 535 -12.15 13.37 23.29
N GLY A 536 -12.40 12.81 22.10
CA GLY A 536 -13.55 13.21 21.28
C GLY A 536 -14.90 12.88 21.95
N PRO A 537 -16.01 13.57 21.61
CA PRO A 537 -17.30 13.38 22.29
C PRO A 537 -17.87 11.96 22.22
N ILE A 538 -17.49 11.16 21.21
CA ILE A 538 -17.81 9.72 21.15
C ILE A 538 -17.30 8.92 22.37
N ALA A 539 -16.23 9.39 23.04
CA ALA A 539 -15.71 8.80 24.28
C ALA A 539 -16.69 8.85 25.48
N VAL A 540 -17.73 9.69 25.41
CA VAL A 540 -18.63 9.94 26.56
C VAL A 540 -20.10 9.59 26.32
N VAL A 541 -20.42 8.99 25.17
CA VAL A 541 -21.73 8.36 24.96
C VAL A 541 -21.86 7.16 25.90
N ARG A 542 -23.07 6.92 26.40
CA ARG A 542 -23.44 5.84 27.32
C ARG A 542 -24.64 5.07 26.76
N ASP A 543 -24.80 3.82 27.21
CA ASP A 543 -26.00 3.05 26.93
C ASP A 543 -27.27 3.83 27.32
N GLY A 544 -28.24 3.87 26.41
CA GLY A 544 -29.51 4.56 26.61
C GLY A 544 -29.52 6.06 26.28
N ASP A 545 -28.38 6.71 25.99
CA ASP A 545 -28.40 8.06 25.41
C ASP A 545 -29.10 7.99 24.03
N MET A 546 -30.09 8.85 23.75
CA MET A 546 -30.75 8.85 22.44
C MET A 546 -29.84 9.49 21.39
N VAL A 547 -29.60 8.80 20.27
CA VAL A 547 -28.73 9.25 19.18
C VAL A 547 -29.50 9.34 17.88
N THR A 548 -29.28 10.44 17.14
CA THR A 548 -29.88 10.75 15.85
C THR A 548 -28.80 10.89 14.77
N ILE A 549 -29.00 10.18 13.67
CA ILE A 549 -28.24 10.25 12.43
C ILE A 549 -29.20 10.84 11.38
N SER A 550 -28.87 11.98 10.78
CA SER A 550 -29.70 12.60 9.74
C SER A 550 -28.88 12.98 8.51
N ALA A 551 -29.26 12.42 7.37
CA ALA A 551 -28.81 12.79 6.03
C ALA A 551 -29.56 14.02 5.48
N LYS A 552 -30.61 14.51 6.16
CA LYS A 552 -31.32 15.74 5.74
C LYS A 552 -30.58 16.98 6.20
N THR A 553 -30.06 16.95 7.43
CA THR A 553 -29.31 18.04 8.06
C THR A 553 -27.80 17.79 8.08
N ASN A 554 -27.35 16.63 7.60
CA ASN A 554 -25.97 16.14 7.70
C ASN A 554 -25.45 16.16 9.15
N THR A 555 -26.27 15.63 10.08
CA THR A 555 -25.97 15.63 11.51
C THR A 555 -25.83 14.24 12.15
N LEU A 556 -24.87 14.13 13.08
CA LEU A 556 -24.73 13.04 14.03
C LEU A 556 -24.72 13.62 15.45
N SER A 557 -25.78 13.36 16.23
CA SER A 557 -25.95 13.97 17.56
C SER A 557 -26.56 13.03 18.60
N MET A 558 -26.19 13.25 19.87
CA MET A 558 -26.88 12.68 21.04
C MET A 558 -27.76 13.73 21.73
N ASP A 559 -28.92 13.32 22.23
CA ASP A 559 -29.83 14.12 23.07
C ASP A 559 -29.31 14.18 24.52
N VAL A 560 -28.15 14.84 24.67
CA VAL A 560 -27.49 15.06 25.96
C VAL A 560 -27.12 16.55 26.04
N PRO A 561 -27.51 17.28 27.09
CA PRO A 561 -27.17 18.70 27.23
C PRO A 561 -25.65 18.93 27.22
N ALA A 562 -25.21 20.02 26.57
CA ALA A 562 -23.78 20.31 26.38
C ALA A 562 -22.99 20.38 27.70
N GLU A 563 -23.62 20.86 28.78
CA GLU A 563 -23.03 20.88 30.13
C GLU A 563 -22.75 19.46 30.67
N GLU A 564 -23.66 18.50 30.41
CA GLU A 564 -23.44 17.10 30.78
C GLU A 564 -22.34 16.49 29.91
N ILE A 565 -22.30 16.75 28.60
CA ILE A 565 -21.22 16.29 27.71
C ILE A 565 -19.86 16.78 28.23
N ALA A 566 -19.76 18.07 28.57
CA ALA A 566 -18.54 18.65 29.15
C ALA A 566 -18.17 18.00 30.50
N ARG A 567 -19.15 17.83 31.41
CA ARG A 567 -18.94 17.15 32.71
C ARG A 567 -18.44 15.71 32.54
N ARG A 568 -18.98 14.97 31.57
CA ARG A 568 -18.51 13.62 31.23
C ARG A 568 -17.07 13.65 30.71
N LEU A 569 -16.73 14.56 29.80
CA LEU A 569 -15.39 14.69 29.21
C LEU A 569 -14.33 15.01 30.28
N THR A 570 -14.59 15.95 31.18
CA THR A 570 -13.67 16.26 32.29
C THR A 570 -13.46 15.05 33.21
N ARG A 571 -14.52 14.27 33.49
CA ARG A 571 -14.40 13.04 34.28
C ARG A 571 -13.52 12.00 33.56
N THR A 572 -13.72 11.77 32.27
CA THR A 572 -12.90 10.84 31.47
C THR A 572 -11.44 11.30 31.35
N GLN A 573 -11.13 12.59 31.45
CA GLN A 573 -9.74 13.07 31.54
C GLN A 573 -9.12 12.86 32.94
N SER A 574 -9.92 12.86 34.00
CA SER A 574 -9.46 12.63 35.38
C SER A 574 -9.28 11.15 35.75
N GLN A 575 -9.94 10.25 35.02
CA GLN A 575 -9.75 8.81 35.13
C GLN A 575 -8.84 8.40 33.98
N ASN A 576 -7.59 7.97 34.27
CA ASN A 576 -6.66 7.53 33.21
C ASN A 576 -7.40 6.62 32.21
N PRO A 577 -7.30 6.88 30.89
CA PRO A 577 -7.94 6.03 29.90
C PRO A 577 -7.50 4.57 30.12
N PRO A 578 -8.38 3.58 29.88
CA PRO A 578 -8.02 2.18 30.05
C PRO A 578 -6.70 1.93 29.33
N SER A 579 -5.71 1.46 30.07
CA SER A 579 -4.33 1.38 29.59
C SER A 579 -4.30 0.65 28.25
N ALA A 580 -3.85 1.34 27.20
CA ALA A 580 -3.62 0.70 25.91
C ALA A 580 -2.77 -0.55 26.17
N ILE A 581 -3.33 -1.73 25.88
CA ILE A 581 -2.69 -3.00 26.21
C ILE A 581 -1.35 -3.01 25.48
N TYR A 582 -0.27 -2.99 26.27
CA TYR A 582 1.08 -2.78 25.79
C TYR A 582 1.58 -4.06 25.11
N THR A 583 1.20 -4.26 23.85
CA THR A 583 1.90 -5.17 22.96
C THR A 583 3.30 -4.61 22.68
N PRO A 584 4.34 -5.45 22.50
CA PRO A 584 5.70 -4.96 22.27
C PRO A 584 5.75 -4.06 21.02
N SER A 585 6.27 -2.84 21.19
CA SER A 585 6.23 -1.78 20.17
C SER A 585 7.03 -2.12 18.91
N PRO A 586 6.41 -2.14 17.72
CA PRO A 586 7.14 -2.11 16.45
C PRO A 586 7.41 -0.64 16.06
N ALA A 587 8.56 -0.10 16.50
CA ALA A 587 9.01 1.28 16.22
C ALA A 587 8.10 2.41 16.80
N PRO A 588 8.57 3.66 16.94
CA PRO A 588 7.83 4.67 17.69
C PRO A 588 6.64 5.24 16.91
N ALA A 589 5.42 4.95 17.38
CA ALA A 589 4.16 5.47 16.86
C ALA A 589 3.91 6.97 17.19
N HIS A 590 4.96 7.80 17.16
CA HIS A 590 4.82 9.26 17.18
C HIS A 590 4.50 9.75 15.76
N ASN A 591 3.49 10.64 15.66
CA ASN A 591 3.03 11.34 14.43
C ASN A 591 1.89 10.71 13.59
N LEU A 592 1.06 9.82 14.16
CA LEU A 592 -0.32 9.67 13.68
C LEU A 592 -1.21 10.74 14.36
N HIS A 593 -1.41 11.89 13.72
CA HIS A 593 -2.32 12.92 14.22
C HIS A 593 -3.75 12.75 13.68
N SER A 594 -4.72 13.40 14.34
CA SER A 594 -6.16 13.35 14.02
C SER A 594 -6.47 13.77 12.59
N GLN A 595 -7.49 13.20 11.97
CA GLN A 595 -7.75 13.25 10.51
C GLN A 595 -8.13 14.61 9.89
N SER A 596 -7.95 15.72 10.60
CA SER A 596 -7.92 17.09 10.04
C SER A 596 -6.49 17.64 9.88
N HIS A 597 -5.59 17.36 10.82
CA HIS A 597 -4.18 17.78 10.85
C HIS A 597 -3.42 16.69 11.63
N ALA A 598 -2.41 15.97 11.13
CA ALA A 598 -1.39 16.20 10.11
C ALA A 598 -0.79 14.86 9.63
N VAL A 599 -0.02 14.85 8.53
CA VAL A 599 0.86 13.73 8.12
C VAL A 599 2.24 13.90 8.78
N SER A 600 2.97 12.80 8.96
CA SER A 600 4.26 12.74 9.65
C SER A 600 5.33 13.67 9.05
N ASN A 601 6.11 14.27 9.93
CA ASN A 601 7.21 15.18 9.62
C ASN A 601 8.54 14.56 10.11
N PRO A 602 9.64 14.55 9.31
CA PRO A 602 10.89 13.90 9.70
C PRO A 602 11.71 14.78 10.65
N ALA A 603 11.88 14.35 11.90
CA ALA A 603 12.68 15.06 12.90
C ALA A 603 13.79 14.18 13.50
N SER A 604 15.03 14.56 13.18
CA SER A 604 16.26 14.46 14.00
C SER A 604 16.40 13.33 15.05
N LEU A 605 17.38 12.45 14.82
CA LEU A 605 17.92 11.53 15.84
C LEU A 605 18.46 12.30 17.07
N PRO A 606 18.24 11.79 18.30
CA PRO A 606 18.83 12.38 19.50
C PRO A 606 20.32 12.06 19.62
N THR A 607 21.13 13.09 19.90
CA THR A 607 22.54 12.94 20.29
C THR A 607 22.67 12.35 21.71
N PRO A 608 23.60 11.42 21.98
CA PRO A 608 23.81 10.89 23.31
C PRO A 608 24.43 11.95 24.26
N PRO A 609 24.13 11.89 25.57
CA PRO A 609 24.74 12.79 26.54
C PRO A 609 26.22 12.45 26.77
N SER A 610 27.08 13.46 26.72
CA SER A 610 28.50 13.35 27.08
C SER A 610 28.69 13.44 28.59
N SER A 611 29.11 12.36 29.24
CA SER A 611 29.63 12.37 30.61
C SER A 611 30.98 11.67 30.68
N VAL A 612 32.02 12.43 31.02
CA VAL A 612 33.38 11.92 31.26
C VAL A 612 33.50 11.54 32.73
N SER A 613 34.02 10.36 33.03
CA SER A 613 34.52 9.99 34.36
C SER A 613 35.76 9.10 34.23
N GLU A 614 36.87 9.50 34.85
CA GLU A 614 38.15 8.82 34.77
C GLU A 614 38.33 7.69 35.80
N ALA A 615 39.37 6.87 35.54
CA ALA A 615 40.21 6.10 36.46
C ALA A 615 39.99 4.56 36.54
N GLY A 616 41.09 3.80 36.38
CA GLY A 616 41.13 2.34 36.57
C GLY A 616 42.24 1.62 35.80
N SER A 617 43.50 1.87 36.11
CA SER A 617 44.66 1.25 35.42
C SER A 617 44.97 -0.18 35.88
N HIS A 618 45.29 -1.10 34.96
CA HIS A 618 46.29 -2.17 35.17
C HIS A 618 46.91 -2.62 33.84
N ALA A 619 48.11 -3.19 33.88
CA ALA A 619 49.03 -3.27 32.72
C ALA A 619 49.53 -4.68 32.42
N TYR A 620 49.90 -4.95 31.16
CA TYR A 620 50.98 -5.90 30.84
C TYR A 620 51.66 -5.60 29.48
N THR A 621 52.94 -5.96 29.37
CA THR A 621 53.88 -5.65 28.27
C THR A 621 54.06 -6.79 27.23
N PRO A 622 54.46 -6.49 25.98
CA PRO A 622 54.71 -7.47 24.92
C PRO A 622 56.19 -7.89 24.79
N PRO A 623 56.48 -8.96 24.03
CA PRO A 623 57.71 -9.01 23.21
C PRO A 623 57.51 -9.47 21.75
N ASP A 624 58.58 -9.31 20.97
CA ASP A 624 58.69 -9.23 19.49
C ASP A 624 59.13 -10.60 18.83
N PRO A 625 59.54 -10.75 17.54
CA PRO A 625 59.20 -11.95 16.73
C PRO A 625 60.40 -12.76 16.18
N GLN A 626 60.17 -13.97 15.64
CA GLN A 626 61.20 -14.73 14.89
C GLN A 626 60.70 -15.53 13.66
N TRP A 627 61.00 -15.00 12.47
CA TRP A 627 61.68 -15.61 11.30
C TRP A 627 61.47 -17.08 10.82
N ARG A 628 61.39 -17.21 9.48
CA ARG A 628 61.89 -18.32 8.58
C ARG A 628 61.14 -19.68 8.66
N SER A 629 61.04 -20.52 7.63
CA SER A 629 60.92 -20.40 6.15
C SER A 629 60.46 -21.79 5.61
N ASP A 630 59.85 -21.87 4.42
CA ASP A 630 60.33 -22.71 3.29
C ASP A 630 59.36 -22.77 2.09
N SER A 631 59.90 -23.27 0.97
CA SER A 631 59.43 -23.15 -0.42
C SER A 631 58.45 -24.29 -0.83
N GLN A 632 57.62 -24.20 -1.89
CA GLN A 632 57.98 -24.16 -3.34
C GLN A 632 56.79 -23.77 -4.26
N ILE A 633 57.14 -23.45 -5.52
CA ILE A 633 56.32 -22.99 -6.68
C ILE A 633 56.40 -24.13 -7.73
N PRO A 634 55.37 -24.53 -8.54
CA PRO A 634 54.84 -23.68 -9.64
C PRO A 634 53.38 -23.86 -10.15
N SER A 635 52.98 -22.92 -11.01
CA SER A 635 51.80 -22.93 -11.91
C SER A 635 52.28 -23.10 -13.39
N PRO A 636 51.45 -22.87 -14.43
CA PRO A 636 50.24 -23.59 -14.90
C PRO A 636 50.49 -24.24 -16.29
N PRO A 637 49.48 -24.59 -17.11
CA PRO A 637 49.28 -23.82 -18.37
C PRO A 637 47.80 -23.71 -18.86
N ALA A 638 47.58 -23.04 -20.00
CA ALA A 638 46.25 -22.68 -20.54
C ALA A 638 46.08 -22.94 -22.06
N LEU A 639 44.82 -22.89 -22.56
CA LEU A 639 44.37 -22.78 -23.98
C LEU A 639 44.63 -24.03 -24.88
N ASN A 640 43.88 -24.39 -25.95
CA ASN A 640 42.79 -23.77 -26.74
C ASN A 640 41.86 -24.85 -27.44
N PRO A 641 41.17 -24.71 -28.62
CA PRO A 641 39.78 -25.23 -28.78
C PRO A 641 39.53 -26.23 -29.96
N ARG A 642 38.30 -26.77 -30.14
CA ARG A 642 37.55 -26.89 -31.45
C ARG A 642 36.31 -27.85 -31.48
N ARG A 643 35.27 -27.37 -32.20
CA ARG A 643 34.25 -28.07 -33.05
C ARG A 643 32.96 -28.70 -32.43
N PRO A 644 31.86 -28.83 -33.24
CA PRO A 644 30.47 -28.83 -32.77
C PRO A 644 29.62 -30.04 -33.30
N PRO A 645 28.29 -29.91 -33.51
CA PRO A 645 27.23 -30.58 -32.75
C PRO A 645 26.72 -31.91 -33.35
N VAL A 646 25.99 -32.70 -32.55
CA VAL A 646 25.11 -33.79 -33.03
C VAL A 646 23.77 -33.76 -32.28
N TYR A 647 22.67 -33.69 -33.03
CA TYR A 647 21.29 -33.90 -32.56
C TYR A 647 20.91 -35.39 -32.68
N GLN A 648 20.19 -35.97 -31.72
CA GLN A 648 18.86 -36.59 -31.98
C GLN A 648 18.15 -37.12 -30.69
N HIS A 649 16.83 -36.94 -30.70
CA HIS A 649 15.70 -37.46 -29.89
C HIS A 649 15.95 -38.56 -28.80
N HIS A 650 15.33 -38.51 -27.61
CA HIS A 650 13.87 -38.66 -27.44
C HIS A 650 13.30 -38.30 -26.03
N LYS A 651 12.06 -37.77 -26.05
CA LYS A 651 10.89 -37.96 -25.13
C LYS A 651 11.10 -38.13 -23.59
N TYR A 652 10.50 -37.18 -22.87
CA TYR A 652 9.76 -37.33 -21.59
C TYR A 652 10.23 -38.36 -20.54
N ARG A 653 10.72 -37.86 -19.40
CA ARG A 653 10.50 -38.46 -18.08
C ARG A 653 10.08 -37.42 -17.05
N ARG A 654 9.11 -37.81 -16.20
CA ARG A 654 8.65 -37.06 -15.02
C ARG A 654 9.77 -37.02 -13.96
N PHE A 655 9.81 -35.96 -13.17
CA PHE A 655 10.42 -35.95 -11.85
C PHE A 655 9.35 -35.65 -10.80
N SER A 656 9.28 -36.49 -9.76
CA SER A 656 8.58 -36.17 -8.51
C SER A 656 9.52 -35.42 -7.58
N PRO A 657 8.99 -34.58 -6.66
CA PRO A 657 9.80 -33.87 -5.67
C PRO A 657 10.23 -34.80 -4.52
N MET A 658 11.29 -34.41 -3.81
CA MET A 658 11.61 -34.93 -2.47
C MET A 658 11.43 -33.84 -1.43
N SER A 659 10.76 -34.19 -0.34
CA SER A 659 10.39 -33.31 0.77
C SER A 659 11.52 -33.21 1.81
N GLY A 660 11.65 -32.05 2.48
CA GLY A 660 12.54 -31.83 3.62
C GLY A 660 11.89 -30.87 4.61
N ALA A 661 11.60 -31.34 5.82
CA ALA A 661 10.60 -30.80 6.74
C ALA A 661 10.80 -29.36 7.25
N VAL A 662 9.66 -28.71 7.54
CA VAL A 662 9.51 -27.54 8.41
C VAL A 662 9.33 -28.01 9.86
N ALA A 663 10.06 -27.42 10.82
CA ALA A 663 9.68 -27.43 12.24
C ALA A 663 10.48 -26.38 13.05
N ALA A 664 9.80 -25.31 13.48
CA ALA A 664 10.24 -24.46 14.60
C ALA A 664 9.04 -23.69 15.17
N MET A 665 8.32 -24.28 16.14
CA MET A 665 7.30 -23.58 16.91
C MET A 665 7.95 -22.66 17.94
N GLY A 666 7.72 -21.35 17.84
CA GLY A 666 8.00 -20.41 18.92
C GLY A 666 6.88 -20.46 19.97
N ILE A 667 7.00 -21.32 20.98
CA ILE A 667 6.11 -21.29 22.15
C ILE A 667 6.53 -20.13 23.06
N CYS A 668 5.62 -19.20 23.30
CA CYS A 668 5.83 -18.06 24.19
C CYS A 668 5.67 -18.48 25.66
N SER A 669 6.78 -18.56 26.40
CA SER A 669 6.77 -18.81 27.85
C SER A 669 6.42 -17.56 28.65
N SER A 670 5.13 -17.31 28.87
CA SER A 670 4.69 -16.26 29.80
C SER A 670 3.31 -16.53 30.44
N CYS A 671 3.13 -17.70 31.07
CA CYS A 671 1.97 -18.00 31.93
C CYS A 671 2.29 -19.09 32.98
N LEU A 672 3.24 -18.82 33.89
CA LEU A 672 3.41 -19.61 35.12
C LEU A 672 3.58 -18.67 36.32
N GLY A 673 2.61 -18.71 37.25
CA GLY A 673 2.73 -18.03 38.54
C GLY A 673 1.45 -17.38 39.09
N ARG A 674 0.46 -18.18 39.51
CA ARG A 674 -0.10 -18.15 40.89
C ARG A 674 -1.32 -19.08 41.10
N ASP A 675 -1.04 -20.17 41.80
CA ASP A 675 -1.84 -20.96 42.75
C ASP A 675 -3.36 -20.77 42.89
N ARG A 676 -4.05 -21.90 42.68
CA ARG A 676 -5.11 -22.58 43.50
C ARG A 676 -5.47 -23.85 42.71
N GLY A 677 -5.63 -25.06 43.26
CA GLY A 677 -5.63 -25.56 44.64
C GLY A 677 -6.67 -26.69 44.75
N SER A 678 -6.23 -27.92 45.07
CA SER A 678 -6.99 -29.17 45.37
C SER A 678 -7.94 -29.78 44.30
N GLU A 679 -7.70 -31.07 43.99
CA GLU A 679 -8.62 -32.25 44.05
C GLU A 679 -10.09 -32.11 43.56
N GLU A 680 -10.75 -33.10 42.91
CA GLU A 680 -10.41 -34.46 42.43
C GLU A 680 -11.49 -34.90 41.40
N ASP A 681 -11.30 -36.07 40.77
CA ASP A 681 -12.35 -36.99 40.23
C ASP A 681 -13.28 -36.58 39.04
N ASP A 682 -13.08 -37.22 37.87
CA ASP A 682 -13.69 -38.52 37.49
C ASP A 682 -14.07 -38.64 35.98
N THR A 683 -14.02 -39.89 35.49
CA THR A 683 -14.45 -40.57 34.25
C THR A 683 -15.57 -39.95 33.37
N SER A 684 -15.78 -40.29 32.07
CA SER A 684 -15.56 -41.56 31.35
C SER A 684 -15.59 -41.45 29.80
N ARG A 685 -14.68 -42.21 29.15
CA ARG A 685 -14.82 -43.19 28.02
C ARG A 685 -16.06 -43.20 27.09
N LEU A 686 -15.80 -43.37 25.78
CA LEU A 686 -16.19 -44.48 24.83
C LEU A 686 -15.56 -44.14 23.43
N ILE A 687 -14.79 -44.94 22.66
CA ILE A 687 -14.85 -46.34 22.14
C ILE A 687 -15.88 -46.48 20.98
N PHE A 688 -15.61 -46.95 19.74
CA PHE A 688 -14.41 -47.37 18.94
C PHE A 688 -14.81 -47.56 17.43
N ASP A 689 -13.84 -47.64 16.48
CA ASP A 689 -13.81 -48.22 15.08
C ASP A 689 -14.87 -47.84 13.99
N ASP A 690 -14.54 -47.44 12.75
CA ASP A 690 -13.75 -48.03 11.61
C ASP A 690 -14.56 -49.05 10.75
N PRO A 691 -14.70 -48.89 9.40
CA PRO A 691 -13.67 -49.30 8.43
C PRO A 691 -13.55 -48.47 7.12
N LEU A 692 -12.32 -48.17 6.64
CA LEU A 692 -11.88 -48.31 5.21
C LEU A 692 -10.47 -47.69 4.93
N ALA A 693 -9.39 -48.31 5.42
CA ALA A 693 -8.04 -48.07 4.90
C ALA A 693 -7.14 -49.31 5.03
N ASN A 694 -7.21 -50.22 4.05
CA ASN A 694 -6.38 -51.43 4.03
C ASN A 694 -5.69 -51.62 2.66
N ASN A 695 -4.51 -52.26 2.69
CA ASN A 695 -3.57 -52.50 1.58
C ASN A 695 -2.78 -51.22 1.13
N TYR A 696 -1.45 -51.15 1.18
CA TYR A 696 -0.44 -52.22 1.00
C TYR A 696 0.79 -52.04 1.92
N GLY A 697 1.40 -53.16 2.35
CA GLY A 697 2.79 -53.20 2.85
C GLY A 697 3.83 -53.31 1.71
N SER A 698 5.10 -53.66 1.91
CA SER A 698 5.81 -54.22 3.09
C SER A 698 7.35 -54.33 2.80
N PHE A 699 8.18 -54.58 3.84
CA PHE A 699 9.62 -55.01 3.80
C PHE A 699 10.66 -54.04 3.16
N THR A 700 11.96 -53.94 3.55
CA THR A 700 12.76 -54.20 4.78
C THR A 700 14.15 -53.53 4.66
N ASP A 701 14.87 -53.39 5.78
CA ASP A 701 16.33 -53.16 5.98
C ASP A 701 17.31 -53.13 4.79
N GLN A 702 18.28 -52.19 4.83
CA GLN A 702 19.64 -52.47 5.35
C GLN A 702 20.58 -51.24 5.39
N ASN A 703 21.23 -51.02 6.55
CA ASN A 703 22.50 -50.30 6.81
C ASN A 703 22.75 -48.87 6.24
N VAL A 704 22.97 -47.87 7.09
CA VAL A 704 24.31 -47.45 7.61
C VAL A 704 24.17 -46.48 8.81
N GLY A 705 24.81 -46.81 9.95
CA GLY A 705 25.46 -45.86 10.88
C GLY A 705 24.62 -44.84 11.66
N ALA A 706 24.21 -45.19 12.88
CA ALA A 706 23.78 -44.21 13.89
C ALA A 706 24.98 -43.60 14.64
N THR A 707 24.92 -42.28 14.89
CA THR A 707 25.71 -41.62 15.94
C THR A 707 24.75 -40.97 16.92
N HIS A 708 24.73 -41.45 18.17
CA HIS A 708 24.00 -40.81 19.25
C HIS A 708 24.90 -39.75 19.89
N ALA A 709 24.41 -38.51 20.01
CA ALA A 709 25.05 -37.50 20.85
C ALA A 709 24.97 -37.92 22.32
N ASP A 710 26.03 -37.69 23.09
CA ASP A 710 26.06 -37.99 24.52
C ASP A 710 25.06 -37.07 25.25
N PRO A 711 24.10 -37.61 26.03
CA PRO A 711 23.20 -36.81 26.85
C PRO A 711 23.91 -35.81 27.78
N GLN A 712 25.16 -36.10 28.19
CA GLN A 712 25.95 -35.19 29.02
C GLN A 712 26.48 -33.95 28.26
N ASP A 713 26.69 -34.05 26.94
CA ASP A 713 27.11 -32.90 26.14
C ASP A 713 25.91 -31.97 25.87
N VAL A 714 24.72 -32.54 25.59
CA VAL A 714 23.46 -31.78 25.49
C VAL A 714 23.12 -31.09 26.81
N GLN A 715 23.35 -31.75 27.95
CA GLN A 715 23.21 -31.16 29.29
C GLN A 715 24.16 -29.96 29.48
N ARG A 716 25.44 -30.10 29.11
CA ARG A 716 26.45 -29.02 29.25
C ARG A 716 26.17 -27.83 28.33
N GLU A 717 25.69 -28.03 27.10
CA GLU A 717 25.30 -26.92 26.23
C GLU A 717 24.07 -26.17 26.76
N SER A 718 23.09 -26.89 27.33
CA SER A 718 21.92 -26.29 27.98
C SER A 718 22.31 -25.43 29.20
N GLU A 719 23.20 -25.95 30.06
CA GLU A 719 23.72 -25.22 31.23
C GLU A 719 24.55 -23.99 30.83
N ALA A 720 25.37 -24.09 29.76
CA ALA A 720 26.11 -22.94 29.22
C ALA A 720 25.18 -21.84 28.70
N LEU A 721 24.11 -22.19 27.98
CA LEU A 721 23.11 -21.24 27.49
C LEU A 721 22.34 -20.57 28.64
N GLN A 722 21.97 -21.32 29.68
CA GLN A 722 21.30 -20.76 30.86
C GLN A 722 22.19 -19.75 31.61
N ASN A 723 23.49 -20.03 31.74
CA ASN A 723 24.45 -19.11 32.38
C ASN A 723 24.61 -17.81 31.58
N ILE A 724 24.71 -17.88 30.25
CA ILE A 724 24.79 -16.69 29.36
C ILE A 724 23.53 -15.81 29.51
N VAL A 725 22.34 -16.41 29.57
CA VAL A 725 21.07 -15.69 29.77
C VAL A 725 21.00 -15.04 31.17
N ALA A 726 21.54 -15.70 32.20
CA ALA A 726 21.60 -15.17 33.56
C ALA A 726 22.56 -13.98 33.70
N GLU A 727 23.78 -14.06 33.15
CA GLU A 727 24.73 -12.94 33.14
C GLU A 727 24.18 -11.74 32.37
N THR A 728 23.59 -11.98 31.19
CA THR A 728 22.99 -10.91 30.37
C THR A 728 21.82 -10.22 31.09
N SER A 729 21.01 -10.98 31.84
CA SER A 729 19.89 -10.43 32.60
C SER A 729 20.37 -9.58 33.79
N ASN A 730 21.40 -10.03 34.53
CA ASN A 730 21.94 -9.28 35.67
C ASN A 730 22.58 -7.95 35.22
N HIS A 731 23.33 -7.94 34.11
CA HIS A 731 23.90 -6.71 33.55
C HIS A 731 22.85 -5.68 33.10
N LEU A 732 21.63 -6.09 32.77
CA LEU A 732 20.54 -5.18 32.41
C LEU A 732 19.84 -4.56 33.62
N VAL A 733 19.90 -5.18 34.80
CA VAL A 733 19.25 -4.66 36.02
C VAL A 733 20.06 -3.52 36.64
N ASP A 734 21.38 -3.63 36.69
CA ASP A 734 22.25 -2.60 37.30
C ASP A 734 22.25 -1.26 36.54
N ILE A 735 22.00 -1.28 35.22
CA ILE A 735 21.94 -0.09 34.37
C ILE A 735 20.77 0.85 34.74
N PHE A 736 19.69 0.33 35.34
CA PHE A 736 18.49 1.11 35.69
C PHE A 736 18.43 1.56 37.16
N ALA A 737 19.41 1.21 38.00
CA ALA A 737 19.34 1.40 39.45
C ALA A 737 19.94 2.73 39.99
N THR A 738 20.56 3.57 39.15
CA THR A 738 21.35 4.74 39.62
C THR A 738 20.95 6.09 39.03
N VAL A 739 19.82 6.65 39.49
CA VAL A 739 19.52 8.10 39.38
C VAL A 739 19.00 8.63 40.71
N PRO A 740 19.73 9.54 41.41
CA PRO A 740 19.28 10.11 42.68
C PRO A 740 18.12 11.12 42.52
N GLN A 741 17.09 10.99 43.36
CA GLN A 741 16.06 12.00 43.51
C GLN A 741 16.53 13.16 44.40
N ASN A 742 16.86 14.32 43.81
CA ASN A 742 16.55 15.68 44.30
C ASN A 742 17.45 16.74 43.62
N GLN A 743 16.83 17.77 43.02
CA GLN A 743 17.18 19.19 43.25
C GLN A 743 16.17 20.14 42.59
N GLN A 744 16.07 21.36 43.12
CA GLN A 744 15.02 22.35 42.81
C GLN A 744 15.34 23.16 41.54
N ARG A 745 14.31 23.60 40.80
CA ARG A 745 14.44 24.50 39.65
C ARG A 745 14.68 25.97 40.07
N PRO A 746 15.66 26.68 39.49
CA PRO A 746 15.63 28.14 39.36
C PRO A 746 14.84 28.58 38.10
N PRO A 747 14.38 29.85 38.01
CA PRO A 747 13.49 30.32 36.95
C PRO A 747 14.21 30.69 35.64
N ALA A 748 13.42 30.86 34.58
CA ALA A 748 13.89 31.08 33.22
C ALA A 748 14.61 32.41 32.98
N THR A 749 15.63 32.37 32.12
CA THR A 749 16.18 33.54 31.42
C THR A 749 16.25 33.30 29.93
N THR A 750 15.98 34.35 29.16
CA THR A 750 15.87 34.42 27.71
C THR A 750 17.14 33.98 26.97
N TYR A 751 16.97 33.30 25.82
CA TYR A 751 18.02 33.14 24.81
C TYR A 751 17.69 33.93 23.54
N ASP A 752 18.75 34.57 23.04
CA ASP A 752 18.75 35.50 21.92
C ASP A 752 18.87 34.77 20.57
N THR A 753 18.45 35.41 19.48
CA THR A 753 18.38 34.81 18.14
C THR A 753 19.70 34.89 17.39
N GLN A 754 20.31 33.74 17.05
CA GLN A 754 21.28 33.65 15.95
C GLN A 754 21.16 32.33 15.16
N PRO A 755 21.43 32.35 13.84
CA PRO A 755 21.26 31.20 12.96
C PRO A 755 22.41 30.19 13.09
N ALA A 756 22.09 28.89 13.08
CA ALA A 756 23.08 27.82 13.17
C ALA A 756 23.98 27.76 11.92
N ARG A 757 25.30 27.68 12.13
CA ARG A 757 26.27 27.25 11.11
C ARG A 757 26.43 25.73 11.16
N PHE A 758 26.56 25.10 10.00
CA PHE A 758 26.90 23.69 9.90
C PHE A 758 28.36 23.43 10.30
N VAL A 759 28.57 22.35 11.05
CA VAL A 759 29.88 21.80 11.41
C VAL A 759 30.30 20.81 10.31
N THR A 760 31.56 20.84 9.90
CA THR A 760 32.11 19.97 8.85
C THR A 760 32.93 18.83 9.44
N TYR A 761 33.19 17.79 8.63
CA TYR A 761 33.88 16.58 9.10
C TYR A 761 35.34 16.83 9.58
N GLY A 762 35.94 17.98 9.24
CA GLY A 762 37.26 18.40 9.74
C GLY A 762 37.24 18.92 11.18
N ASP A 763 36.08 19.36 11.68
CA ASP A 763 35.92 19.95 13.01
C ASP A 763 35.86 18.90 14.14
N LEU A 764 35.77 17.62 13.79
CA LEU A 764 35.70 16.48 14.71
C LEU A 764 37.08 15.94 15.17
N LEU A 765 38.20 16.51 14.70
CA LEU A 765 39.56 16.03 14.98
C LEU A 765 40.42 17.09 15.69
N GLY A 766 40.28 17.18 17.01
CA GLY A 766 41.13 18.00 17.88
C GLY A 766 42.54 17.42 18.08
N LYS A 767 43.57 18.24 17.83
CA LYS A 767 45.01 17.95 18.05
C LYS A 767 45.40 18.06 19.55
N PRO A 768 46.62 17.67 20.00
CA PRO A 768 47.82 18.55 19.92
C PRO A 768 49.16 17.77 19.85
N PRO A 769 50.34 18.34 20.20
CA PRO A 769 51.05 19.41 19.49
C PRO A 769 52.52 19.00 19.12
N PHE A 770 53.20 19.80 18.29
CA PHE A 770 54.62 20.11 18.48
C PHE A 770 54.97 21.45 17.80
N ASP A 771 55.81 22.24 18.47
CA ASP A 771 56.15 23.62 18.12
C ASP A 771 57.22 23.74 17.01
N ASN A 772 57.21 24.93 16.38
CA ASN A 772 58.33 25.63 15.73
C ASN A 772 59.18 24.87 14.69
N LEU A 773 59.34 25.47 13.51
CA LEU A 773 60.66 25.83 12.95
C LEU A 773 60.53 26.73 11.69
N TYR A 774 61.26 27.85 11.76
CA TYR A 774 61.68 28.78 10.71
C TYR A 774 60.70 29.71 9.96
N GLU A 775 61.04 30.98 10.11
CA GLU A 775 60.55 32.18 9.45
C GLU A 775 60.99 32.31 7.96
N ASN A 776 60.41 33.33 7.30
CA ASN A 776 61.00 34.14 6.23
C ASN A 776 61.37 33.49 4.88
N ILE A 777 60.70 33.95 3.82
CA ILE A 777 61.28 34.86 2.81
C ILE A 777 60.17 35.66 2.11
N SER A 778 60.51 36.86 1.64
CA SER A 778 59.58 37.91 1.20
C SER A 778 59.30 37.94 -0.33
N ARG A 779 58.10 38.42 -0.72
CA ARG A 779 57.76 39.46 -1.75
C ARG A 779 58.60 39.61 -3.07
N PRO A 780 58.04 40.20 -4.17
CA PRO A 780 56.64 40.34 -4.64
C PRO A 780 56.56 40.17 -6.22
N PRO A 781 55.63 40.78 -7.01
CA PRO A 781 55.33 40.36 -8.40
C PRO A 781 55.91 41.26 -9.51
N THR A 782 55.77 40.81 -10.78
CA THR A 782 55.89 41.65 -12.00
C THR A 782 54.82 41.30 -13.04
N ALA A 783 54.45 42.28 -13.86
CA ALA A 783 53.41 42.21 -14.89
C ALA A 783 54.00 42.18 -16.31
N ASP A 784 53.15 42.46 -17.32
CA ASP A 784 53.40 42.58 -18.76
C ASP A 784 53.64 41.24 -19.51
N GLY A 785 53.15 41.02 -20.75
CA GLY A 785 52.26 41.81 -21.60
C GLY A 785 52.48 41.51 -23.09
N LYS A 786 51.42 41.57 -23.93
CA LYS A 786 51.43 41.50 -25.43
C LYS A 786 51.88 40.15 -26.06
N GLN A 787 51.66 39.85 -27.35
CA GLN A 787 50.57 40.10 -28.34
C GLN A 787 50.89 39.25 -29.60
N ASP A 788 49.93 39.07 -30.52
CA ASP A 788 50.09 38.59 -31.91
C ASP A 788 50.55 37.12 -32.12
N ALA A 789 50.42 36.47 -33.29
CA ALA A 789 49.40 36.33 -34.36
C ALA A 789 50.04 35.55 -35.54
N ASP A 790 49.19 34.98 -36.41
CA ASP A 790 49.44 34.46 -37.78
C ASP A 790 50.39 33.26 -38.03
N TRP A 791 49.90 32.30 -38.83
CA TRP A 791 50.20 31.99 -40.26
C TRP A 791 49.23 30.84 -40.67
N LEU A 792 48.24 31.01 -41.57
CA LEU A 792 48.29 30.86 -43.04
C LEU A 792 48.82 29.49 -43.51
N SER A 793 48.25 28.77 -44.50
CA SER A 793 47.32 29.07 -45.62
C SER A 793 46.22 27.98 -45.75
N ASP A 794 44.99 28.21 -46.22
CA ASP A 794 44.51 28.62 -47.56
C ASP A 794 44.87 27.66 -48.71
N ASP A 795 43.83 27.09 -49.35
CA ASP A 795 43.61 27.10 -50.81
C ASP A 795 42.13 26.75 -51.11
N GLU A 796 41.49 27.52 -52.00
CA GLU A 796 40.11 27.34 -52.50
C GLU A 796 40.11 26.55 -53.84
N ASP A 797 38.98 25.97 -54.25
CA ASP A 797 38.41 26.31 -55.58
C ASP A 797 37.01 25.73 -55.88
N GLU A 798 36.33 26.47 -56.76
CA GLU A 798 34.89 26.53 -57.03
C GLU A 798 34.26 25.56 -58.08
N ILE A 799 32.92 25.48 -58.05
CA ILE A 799 31.96 25.49 -59.19
C ILE A 799 31.47 24.20 -59.91
N SER A 800 30.14 24.21 -60.13
CA SER A 800 29.29 23.43 -61.07
C SER A 800 28.92 21.96 -60.73
N GLY A 801 27.73 21.44 -61.07
CA GLY A 801 26.54 22.08 -61.63
C GLY A 801 25.62 21.13 -62.44
N LYS A 802 24.33 21.05 -62.03
CA LYS A 802 23.16 20.49 -62.76
C LYS A 802 23.03 18.97 -62.95
N SER A 803 21.85 18.47 -62.60
CA SER A 803 21.31 17.13 -62.93
C SER A 803 20.58 17.10 -64.29
N PRO A 804 20.54 15.93 -64.93
CA PRO A 804 19.30 15.34 -65.47
C PRO A 804 19.15 13.88 -64.97
N GLY A 805 18.02 13.17 -65.08
CA GLY A 805 16.71 13.49 -65.67
C GLY A 805 16.05 12.23 -66.26
N LEU A 806 15.03 11.70 -65.56
CA LEU A 806 14.01 10.71 -66.02
C LEU A 806 14.40 9.33 -66.59
N SER A 807 13.79 8.27 -66.02
CA SER A 807 12.78 7.48 -66.76
C SER A 807 11.98 6.50 -65.88
N LYS A 808 10.67 6.42 -66.19
CA LYS A 808 9.64 5.42 -65.86
C LYS A 808 8.81 5.28 -67.15
N PRO A 809 8.14 4.14 -67.47
CA PRO A 809 7.02 3.59 -66.69
C PRO A 809 7.15 2.03 -66.54
N ASP A 810 6.15 1.15 -66.36
CA ASP A 810 4.68 1.28 -66.48
C ASP A 810 3.86 0.29 -65.58
N VAL A 811 2.55 0.29 -65.80
CA VAL A 811 1.39 -0.32 -65.12
C VAL A 811 1.07 -1.76 -65.57
N GLY A 812 0.39 -2.57 -64.74
CA GLY A 812 -0.46 -3.67 -65.24
C GLY A 812 -1.05 -4.63 -64.18
N PRO A 813 -2.38 -4.93 -64.16
CA PRO A 813 -3.06 -5.45 -62.95
C PRO A 813 -3.57 -6.90 -63.02
N LEU A 814 -4.04 -7.43 -61.88
CA LEU A 814 -4.95 -8.58 -61.81
C LEU A 814 -6.08 -8.36 -60.78
N LEU A 815 -7.29 -8.82 -61.12
CA LEU A 815 -8.54 -8.69 -60.37
C LEU A 815 -9.28 -10.04 -60.37
N GLY A 816 -10.10 -10.27 -59.35
CA GLY A 816 -11.01 -11.41 -59.23
C GLY A 816 -11.00 -11.99 -57.81
N GLY A 817 -12.10 -12.14 -57.08
CA GLY A 817 -13.50 -11.82 -57.38
C GLY A 817 -14.41 -13.00 -57.01
N PHE A 818 -15.17 -12.88 -55.92
CA PHE A 818 -16.36 -13.69 -55.62
C PHE A 818 -17.33 -12.88 -54.72
N SER A 819 -18.60 -13.27 -54.75
CA SER A 819 -19.76 -12.39 -54.56
C SER A 819 -20.62 -12.67 -53.32
N ASP A 820 -21.54 -11.74 -53.08
CA ASP A 820 -22.62 -11.70 -52.10
C ASP A 820 -23.31 -13.03 -51.72
N MET A 821 -23.74 -13.14 -50.45
CA MET A 821 -25.02 -13.78 -50.11
C MET A 821 -25.64 -13.25 -48.79
N GLU A 822 -26.71 -12.46 -48.97
CA GLU A 822 -27.98 -12.40 -48.22
C GLU A 822 -28.12 -12.29 -46.68
N ARG A 823 -29.29 -11.74 -46.33
CA ARG A 823 -29.87 -11.55 -44.99
C ARG A 823 -30.47 -12.87 -44.47
N GLY A 824 -30.54 -13.07 -43.15
CA GLY A 824 -31.48 -14.07 -42.61
C GLY A 824 -31.32 -14.44 -41.14
N ALA A 825 -32.22 -13.91 -40.32
CA ALA A 825 -32.58 -14.32 -38.95
C ALA A 825 -32.03 -15.67 -38.40
N LYS A 826 -31.31 -15.58 -37.27
CA LYS A 826 -31.79 -16.08 -35.97
C LYS A 826 -31.02 -15.46 -34.80
#